data_AF-A0A7Y2GAS0-F1
#
_entry.id   AF-A0A7Y2GAS0-F1
#
_cell.length_a   1.000
_cell.length_b   1.000
_cell.length_c   1.000
_cell.angle_alpha   90.00
_cell.angle_beta   90.00
_cell.angle_gamma   90.00
#
_symmetry.space_group_name_H-M   'P 1'
#
loop_
_entity.id
_entity.type
_entity.pdbx_description
1 polymer ?
#
loop_
_entity_poly.entity_id
_entity_poly.type
_entity_poly.pdbx_seq_one_letter_code
_entity_poly.pdbx_strand_id
1 'polypeptide(L)'
;MLNLLKMVMGDSNERELKKLWPVVEEIKSFEPQVQALSDEQLKAKTGEFKAKIREAVAAIEEERDKIKKELRRVPSKVMVEGNGQSAGDDERLDLEDRLDLYDRLDQLEADWLEAVEDTLDEILPEAFAVVKDACRRMLGTTWDAGGQTITWDMVPYDVQLLGGVVLHQGQIAEMKTGEGKTLVAVAPVYLNALVGKGVHLVTVNPYLAERDSQWMGPVLEYLGLTVAVIDKHEPHSPARRAAYAADVTYGTNNEFGFDYLRDNSFVIDPEQLVQRGHHFAIVDEVDSVLVDEARTPLIISGPVPQAEENSFMELRQPLEKLVFAQKKLVAQLVSEAEQGLKGMEAAEAAGDRKKAAEHETDAGLALLRAHRGFQKNKKLRKLLGEPGVAQLLQRTEFLYLQDNAKNMPFVDDELYFALDEKQHSLEMSEKGREYISRTAGEDKDLFVLPDLGEEIARMERELKERLEALDDQYADAEDLTEEKAQNKLENDRRIARKDFEEARRDLYNTYSDRAERLHAIEQLLKAYTLYEKDVEYIVQEGRVMIVDQHTGRVLAGRRYSDGLHQAIEAKENVKVQAATQTYATITLQNYFRMYHKLSGMTGTAETEAEEFHKIYKMDVIVIPTNEPIQRADLDDLVFKTTREKYTAVIDKIREYHEKGQPVLVGTTSVEVSETLSRMLQRQGIKHNVLNAKQDRAKTEALIVAEAGHRAAVTIATNMAGRGTDIKLSPGVVELGGLAILGTERHESRRIDLQLRGRAGRQGDPGESQFYVSLDDNLMRLFGSDRVAKVMDRLGVEDGEVITHPWVNKSIERAQKKVEQNNFAIRKRQLEYDDVLNSQRAVIYDRRLHALKGERLRGDLLEMLGQVVEGIVEVHYGPGTVDEMREELLRTLALGFEIDRQEFINLGQEGVVDRVIDAAVEFYDGKRDMLAAPFYESIRQVMESDQENKPERVYVDFTDGRKIMRSVARVADTIETQGHEINDALERAALLSFIDAHWTEHLRNLDELKEAVGLRAYGQRDPLIEYKMEAFKLFKELMDAVSSDFVSFVFRAGPLVDGKKAPSRPAAPRKRRLDPSRARASHAAASAGYGVDAAGASSDASKRDPTAKQQPAKATDRVGRNDPCPCGSGKKYKHCHGA
;
A
#
# COMPACT_ATOMS: atom_id res chain seq x y z
N MET A 1 -15.57 0.12 40.94
CA MET A 1 -14.30 0.86 41.15
C MET A 1 -14.15 2.04 40.19
N LEU A 2 -14.35 1.89 38.86
CA LEU A 2 -14.21 3.03 37.91
C LEU A 2 -15.13 4.22 38.18
N ASN A 3 -16.41 4.01 38.54
CA ASN A 3 -17.33 5.14 38.82
C ASN A 3 -16.95 5.93 40.08
N LEU A 4 -16.29 5.29 41.06
CA LEU A 4 -15.85 5.98 42.28
C LEU A 4 -14.60 6.83 42.01
N LEU A 5 -13.70 6.36 41.14
CA LEU A 5 -12.53 7.14 40.68
C LEU A 5 -12.94 8.31 39.79
N LYS A 6 -13.91 8.10 38.87
CA LYS A 6 -14.51 9.18 38.06
C LYS A 6 -15.23 10.23 38.93
N MET A 7 -15.87 9.83 40.03
CA MET A 7 -16.51 10.78 40.97
C MET A 7 -15.50 11.60 41.79
N VAL A 8 -14.33 11.04 42.11
CA VAL A 8 -13.33 11.69 42.97
C VAL A 8 -12.36 12.56 42.17
N MET A 9 -12.04 12.20 40.93
CA MET A 9 -11.19 13.00 40.04
C MET A 9 -11.97 13.80 38.97
N GLY A 10 -13.23 13.50 38.68
CA GLY A 10 -13.93 14.03 37.50
C GLY A 10 -13.53 13.28 36.22
N ASP A 11 -14.39 13.31 35.20
CA ASP A 11 -14.10 12.67 33.91
C ASP A 11 -13.00 13.45 33.16
N SER A 12 -12.06 12.75 32.53
CA SER A 12 -10.97 13.40 31.76
C SER A 12 -11.55 14.28 30.66
N ASN A 13 -12.60 13.79 29.99
CA ASN A 13 -13.30 14.53 28.94
C ASN A 13 -14.01 15.79 29.48
N GLU A 14 -14.65 15.72 30.66
CA GLU A 14 -15.30 16.88 31.27
C GLU A 14 -14.31 17.99 31.63
N ARG A 15 -13.08 17.62 32.04
CA ARG A 15 -12.02 18.57 32.33
C ARG A 15 -11.55 19.29 31.07
N GLU A 16 -11.37 18.56 29.97
CA GLU A 16 -10.99 19.16 28.68
C GLU A 16 -12.10 20.07 28.13
N LEU A 17 -13.36 19.61 28.14
CA LEU A 17 -14.49 20.45 27.71
C LEU A 17 -14.59 21.76 28.51
N LYS A 18 -14.32 21.74 29.82
CA LYS A 18 -14.30 22.96 30.66
C LYS A 18 -13.19 23.94 30.29
N LYS A 19 -12.07 23.47 29.74
CA LYS A 19 -10.99 24.34 29.25
C LYS A 19 -11.33 24.97 27.90
N LEU A 20 -12.04 24.25 27.04
CA LEU A 20 -12.34 24.68 25.67
C LEU A 20 -13.60 25.53 25.55
N TRP A 21 -14.59 25.34 26.43
CA TRP A 21 -15.85 26.10 26.40
C TRP A 21 -15.70 27.63 26.42
N PRO A 22 -14.76 28.21 27.23
CA PRO A 22 -14.50 29.65 27.21
C PRO A 22 -14.18 30.21 25.81
N VAL A 23 -13.49 29.45 24.96
CA VAL A 23 -13.16 29.87 23.58
C VAL A 23 -14.43 30.03 22.75
N VAL A 24 -15.44 29.18 22.95
CA VAL A 24 -16.74 29.29 22.27
C VAL A 24 -17.49 30.56 22.71
N GLU A 25 -17.42 30.91 23.99
CA GLU A 25 -17.99 32.16 24.49
C GLU A 25 -17.24 33.39 23.95
N GLU A 26 -15.92 33.28 23.74
CA GLU A 26 -15.12 34.31 23.12
C GLU A 26 -15.48 34.51 21.64
N ILE A 27 -15.67 33.43 20.87
CA ILE A 27 -16.20 33.47 19.49
C ILE A 27 -17.53 34.23 19.46
N LYS A 28 -18.44 33.91 20.38
CA LYS A 28 -19.76 34.56 20.48
C LYS A 28 -19.67 36.06 20.79
N SER A 29 -18.64 36.48 21.52
CA SER A 29 -18.42 37.88 21.83
C SER A 29 -18.09 38.75 20.59
N PHE A 30 -17.53 38.14 19.54
CA PHE A 30 -17.24 38.80 18.26
C PHE A 30 -18.45 38.86 17.31
N GLU A 31 -19.45 37.98 17.47
CA GLU A 31 -20.61 37.91 16.56
C GLU A 31 -21.30 39.25 16.30
N PRO A 32 -21.59 40.11 17.31
CA PRO A 32 -22.24 41.40 17.05
C PRO A 32 -21.39 42.35 16.20
N GLN A 33 -20.07 42.28 16.34
CA GLN A 33 -19.13 43.11 15.59
C GLN A 33 -19.06 42.65 14.13
N VAL A 34 -18.97 41.33 13.92
CA VAL A 34 -18.94 40.72 12.59
C VAL A 34 -20.25 40.91 11.84
N GLN A 35 -21.40 40.76 12.52
CA GLN A 35 -22.73 40.97 11.92
C GLN A 35 -22.95 42.40 11.44
N ALA A 36 -22.28 43.39 12.03
CA ALA A 36 -22.37 44.78 11.64
C ALA A 36 -21.57 45.11 10.35
N LEU A 37 -20.68 44.22 9.91
CA LEU A 37 -19.85 44.42 8.72
C LEU A 37 -20.66 44.29 7.42
N SER A 38 -20.27 45.03 6.38
CA SER A 38 -20.75 44.77 5.01
C SER A 38 -20.13 43.49 4.44
N ASP A 39 -20.69 42.97 3.34
CA ASP A 39 -20.15 41.78 2.66
C ASP A 39 -18.70 42.00 2.19
N GLU A 40 -18.38 43.20 1.69
CA GLU A 40 -17.02 43.55 1.27
C GLU A 40 -16.05 43.60 2.46
N GLN A 41 -16.50 44.15 3.59
CA GLN A 41 -15.71 44.20 4.81
C GLN A 41 -15.48 42.81 5.41
N LEU A 42 -16.48 41.93 5.37
CA LEU A 42 -16.35 40.55 5.84
C LEU A 42 -15.33 39.78 5.00
N LYS A 43 -15.33 39.95 3.68
CA LYS A 43 -14.34 39.33 2.78
C LYS A 43 -12.94 39.92 2.96
N ALA A 44 -12.85 41.21 3.29
CA ALA A 44 -11.56 41.87 3.56
C ALA A 44 -10.86 41.30 4.81
N LYS A 45 -11.61 40.73 5.78
CA LYS A 45 -11.05 40.09 6.97
C LYS A 45 -10.04 38.98 6.65
N THR A 46 -10.27 38.20 5.60
CA THR A 46 -9.33 37.18 5.12
C THR A 46 -7.96 37.80 4.79
N GLY A 47 -7.96 38.97 4.15
CA GLY A 47 -6.73 39.72 3.83
C GLY A 47 -6.04 40.27 5.08
N GLU A 48 -6.82 40.77 6.06
CA GLU A 48 -6.31 41.24 7.35
C GLU A 48 -5.63 40.12 8.14
N PHE A 49 -6.25 38.94 8.23
CA PHE A 49 -5.67 37.79 8.92
C PHE A 49 -4.40 37.28 8.23
N LYS A 50 -4.40 37.18 6.89
CA LYS A 50 -3.20 36.82 6.13
C LYS A 50 -2.06 37.83 6.34
N ALA A 51 -2.36 39.12 6.51
CA ALA A 51 -1.36 40.14 6.79
C ALA A 51 -0.75 39.97 8.19
N LYS A 52 -1.58 39.71 9.22
CA LYS A 52 -1.10 39.43 10.59
C LYS A 52 -0.13 38.24 10.63
N ILE A 53 -0.48 37.13 9.96
CA ILE A 53 0.39 35.94 9.89
C ILE A 53 1.72 36.27 9.22
N ARG A 54 1.69 37.00 8.09
CA ARG A 54 2.92 37.43 7.39
C ARG A 54 3.80 38.32 8.25
N GLU A 55 3.23 39.23 9.02
CA GLU A 55 3.97 40.11 9.91
C GLU A 55 4.66 39.32 11.04
N ALA A 56 3.97 38.33 11.63
CA ALA A 56 4.52 37.46 12.66
C ALA A 56 5.74 36.66 12.18
N VAL A 57 5.72 36.15 10.94
CA VAL A 57 6.79 35.30 10.40
C VAL A 57 7.88 36.05 9.61
N ALA A 58 7.70 37.34 9.31
CA ALA A 58 8.56 38.08 8.39
C ALA A 58 10.04 38.06 8.80
N ALA A 59 10.34 38.20 10.09
CA ALA A 59 11.73 38.19 10.59
C ALA A 59 12.41 36.82 10.38
N ILE A 60 11.66 35.74 10.63
CA ILE A 60 12.14 34.36 10.49
C ILE A 60 12.38 34.05 9.00
N GLU A 61 11.46 34.45 8.12
CA GLU A 61 11.63 34.26 6.68
C GLU A 61 12.80 35.06 6.11
N GLU A 62 13.05 36.28 6.60
CA GLU A 62 14.19 37.08 6.18
C GLU A 62 15.52 36.43 6.59
N GLU A 63 15.61 35.85 7.79
CA GLU A 63 16.79 35.12 8.26
C GLU A 63 17.00 33.84 7.44
N ARG A 64 15.94 33.06 7.20
CA ARG A 64 15.97 31.86 6.35
C ARG A 64 16.48 32.18 4.95
N ASP A 65 15.99 33.26 4.35
CA ASP A 65 16.38 33.67 3.00
C ASP A 65 17.82 34.22 2.94
N LYS A 66 18.33 34.81 4.03
CA LYS A 66 19.75 35.18 4.16
C LYS A 66 20.64 33.94 4.19
N ILE A 67 20.34 32.97 5.05
CA ILE A 67 21.13 31.72 5.16
C ILE A 67 21.10 30.95 3.83
N LYS A 68 19.94 30.84 3.18
CA LYS A 68 19.84 30.21 1.85
C LYS A 68 20.67 30.92 0.78
N LYS A 69 20.78 32.26 0.84
CA LYS A 69 21.64 33.02 -0.07
C LYS A 69 23.12 32.79 0.23
N GLU A 70 23.51 32.73 1.50
CA GLU A 70 24.88 32.41 1.93
C GLU A 70 25.29 31.01 1.46
N LEU A 71 24.43 30.01 1.63
CA LEU A 71 24.64 28.65 1.14
C LEU A 71 24.73 28.55 -0.40
N ARG A 72 24.05 29.43 -1.13
CA ARG A 72 24.07 29.46 -2.62
C ARG A 72 25.24 30.23 -3.23
N ARG A 73 25.99 31.02 -2.44
CA ARG A 73 27.15 31.74 -2.98
C ARG A 73 28.25 30.73 -3.35
N VAL A 74 28.45 30.54 -4.65
CA VAL A 74 29.61 29.85 -5.21
C VAL A 74 30.81 30.81 -5.20
N PRO A 75 32.00 30.39 -4.79
CA PRO A 75 33.18 31.25 -4.76
C PRO A 75 33.54 31.76 -6.17
N SER A 76 33.65 33.09 -6.30
CA SER A 76 34.19 33.74 -7.49
C SER A 76 35.72 33.62 -7.52
N LYS A 77 36.23 32.86 -8.50
CA LYS A 77 37.60 32.83 -9.07
C LYS A 77 38.78 33.12 -8.12
N VAL A 78 39.61 32.09 -7.93
CA VAL A 78 41.06 32.31 -7.89
C VAL A 78 41.52 32.59 -9.32
N MET A 79 41.71 33.86 -9.69
CA MET A 79 42.67 34.17 -10.74
C MET A 79 44.06 34.12 -10.10
N VAL A 80 44.82 33.06 -10.38
CA VAL A 80 46.26 33.09 -10.15
C VAL A 80 46.87 33.99 -11.23
N GLU A 81 46.88 35.30 -11.00
CA GLU A 81 47.90 36.12 -11.65
C GLU A 81 49.23 35.76 -10.98
N GLY A 82 50.12 35.18 -11.78
CA GLY A 82 51.47 34.85 -11.35
C GLY A 82 52.15 36.10 -10.81
N ASN A 83 52.21 36.22 -9.49
CA ASN A 83 53.18 36.94 -8.67
C ASN A 83 52.75 36.93 -7.19
N GLY A 84 52.62 35.73 -6.59
CA GLY A 84 52.79 35.49 -5.14
C GLY A 84 52.27 36.53 -4.12
N GLN A 85 51.14 37.18 -4.36
CA GLN A 85 50.47 38.05 -3.40
C GLN A 85 48.98 37.71 -3.36
N SER A 86 48.55 37.12 -2.24
CA SER A 86 47.17 36.81 -1.91
C SER A 86 46.37 38.11 -1.88
N ALA A 87 45.44 38.26 -2.83
CA ALA A 87 44.49 39.36 -2.83
C ALA A 87 43.16 38.87 -2.22
N GLY A 88 42.81 39.41 -1.04
CA GLY A 88 41.46 39.43 -0.46
C GLY A 88 40.97 38.11 0.12
N ASP A 89 40.96 38.03 1.45
CA ASP A 89 40.13 37.07 2.22
C ASP A 89 38.64 37.35 1.93
N ASP A 90 38.06 36.70 0.92
CA ASP A 90 36.64 36.34 0.97
C ASP A 90 36.61 34.91 1.53
N GLU A 91 36.25 34.82 2.81
CA GLU A 91 36.21 33.59 3.61
C GLU A 91 35.44 32.49 2.88
N ARG A 92 36.12 31.37 2.58
CA ARG A 92 35.46 30.13 2.19
C ARG A 92 34.70 29.64 3.42
N LEU A 93 33.37 29.50 3.33
CA LEU A 93 32.61 28.72 4.31
C LEU A 93 33.19 27.30 4.31
N ASP A 94 33.69 26.85 5.45
CA ASP A 94 34.17 25.48 5.60
C ASP A 94 32.99 24.49 5.67
N LEU A 95 33.29 23.20 5.81
CA LEU A 95 32.25 22.17 5.90
C LEU A 95 31.44 22.29 7.21
N GLU A 96 32.07 22.73 8.30
CA GLU A 96 31.48 22.86 9.63
C GLU A 96 30.52 24.07 9.65
N ASP A 97 30.93 25.22 9.13
CA ASP A 97 30.12 26.42 8.94
C ASP A 97 28.86 26.12 8.10
N ARG A 98 28.99 25.27 7.07
CA ARG A 98 27.85 24.86 6.24
C ARG A 98 26.86 23.99 6.99
N LEU A 99 27.34 23.08 7.83
CA LEU A 99 26.50 22.24 8.67
C LEU A 99 25.75 23.09 9.70
N ASP A 100 26.44 24.03 10.35
CA ASP A 100 25.83 24.97 11.30
C ASP A 100 24.72 25.81 10.66
N LEU A 101 24.92 26.28 9.42
CA LEU A 101 23.89 27.00 8.67
C LEU A 101 22.68 26.12 8.34
N TYR A 102 22.89 24.82 8.11
CA TYR A 102 21.78 23.88 7.91
C TYR A 102 21.02 23.60 9.20
N ASP A 103 21.71 23.37 10.32
CA ASP A 103 21.08 23.21 11.63
C ASP A 103 20.27 24.47 12.02
N ARG A 104 20.79 25.65 11.68
CA ARG A 104 20.07 26.91 11.88
C ARG A 104 18.82 27.01 11.01
N LEU A 105 18.84 26.51 9.78
CA LEU A 105 17.65 26.47 8.91
C LEU A 105 16.56 25.56 9.49
N ASP A 106 16.94 24.41 10.03
CA ASP A 106 15.98 23.47 10.65
C ASP A 106 15.35 24.09 11.91
N GLN A 107 16.15 24.79 12.74
CA GLN A 107 15.63 25.53 13.88
C GLN A 107 14.66 26.65 13.46
N LEU A 108 15.00 27.41 12.42
CA LEU A 108 14.13 28.48 11.91
C LEU A 108 12.81 27.92 11.35
N GLU A 109 12.79 26.71 10.81
CA GLU A 109 11.55 26.06 10.38
C GLU A 109 10.65 25.70 11.58
N ALA A 110 11.23 25.21 12.68
CA ALA A 110 10.50 24.97 13.92
C ALA A 110 9.96 26.28 14.52
N ASP A 111 10.80 27.31 14.62
CA ASP A 111 10.42 28.64 15.12
C ASP A 111 9.30 29.26 14.26
N TRP A 112 9.35 29.05 12.94
CA TRP A 112 8.31 29.52 12.00
C TRP A 112 6.97 28.85 12.29
N LEU A 113 6.96 27.54 12.53
CA LEU A 113 5.74 26.79 12.82
C LEU A 113 5.11 27.23 14.14
N GLU A 114 5.92 27.39 15.20
CA GLU A 114 5.44 27.87 16.50
C GLU A 114 4.82 29.27 16.40
N ALA A 115 5.49 30.21 15.73
CA ALA A 115 4.98 31.57 15.53
C ALA A 115 3.66 31.60 14.74
N VAL A 116 3.51 30.71 13.76
CA VAL A 116 2.25 30.57 13.01
C VAL A 116 1.13 30.06 13.90
N GLU A 117 1.39 29.01 14.70
CA GLU A 117 0.38 28.41 15.58
C GLU A 117 -0.13 29.40 16.62
N ASP A 118 0.77 30.12 17.31
CA ASP A 118 0.39 31.15 18.29
C ASP A 118 -0.49 32.24 17.66
N THR A 119 -0.15 32.64 16.43
CA THR A 119 -0.91 33.65 15.69
C THR A 119 -2.29 33.13 15.26
N LEU A 120 -2.38 31.85 14.86
CA LEU A 120 -3.66 31.23 14.51
C LEU A 120 -4.58 31.11 15.72
N ASP A 121 -4.06 30.75 16.90
CA ASP A 121 -4.81 30.69 18.15
C ASP A 121 -5.33 32.08 18.56
N GLU A 122 -4.56 33.15 18.37
CA GLU A 122 -5.02 34.53 18.61
C GLU A 122 -6.18 34.93 17.67
N ILE A 123 -6.10 34.54 16.40
CA ILE A 123 -7.08 34.90 15.37
C ILE A 123 -8.34 34.01 15.44
N LEU A 124 -8.23 32.82 16.01
CA LEU A 124 -9.26 31.78 16.01
C LEU A 124 -10.66 32.30 16.40
N PRO A 125 -10.85 33.04 17.51
CA PRO A 125 -12.19 33.48 17.92
C PRO A 125 -12.87 34.38 16.87
N GLU A 126 -12.13 35.34 16.32
CA GLU A 126 -12.63 36.27 15.30
C GLU A 126 -12.87 35.54 13.96
N ALA A 127 -11.94 34.67 13.55
CA ALA A 127 -12.06 33.90 12.31
C ALA A 127 -13.28 32.96 12.32
N PHE A 128 -13.55 32.29 13.45
CA PHE A 128 -14.72 31.41 13.58
C PHE A 128 -16.03 32.21 13.55
N ALA A 129 -16.05 33.40 14.15
CA ALA A 129 -17.20 34.30 14.06
C ALA A 129 -17.45 34.77 12.62
N VAL A 130 -16.39 35.07 11.85
CA VAL A 130 -16.48 35.40 10.41
C VAL A 130 -17.09 34.26 9.61
N VAL A 131 -16.65 33.01 9.84
CA VAL A 131 -17.21 31.83 9.16
C VAL A 131 -18.68 31.63 9.52
N LYS A 132 -19.03 31.73 10.81
CA LYS A 132 -20.42 31.60 11.26
C LYS A 132 -21.34 32.66 10.63
N ASP A 133 -20.88 33.91 10.54
CA ASP A 133 -21.65 34.98 9.91
C ASP A 133 -21.75 34.80 8.39
N ALA A 134 -20.71 34.29 7.72
CA ALA A 134 -20.77 33.92 6.30
C ALA A 134 -21.85 32.86 6.06
N CYS A 135 -21.89 31.80 6.86
CA CYS A 135 -22.96 30.78 6.80
C CYS A 135 -24.35 31.40 6.99
N ARG A 136 -24.50 32.35 7.93
CA ARG A 136 -25.76 33.07 8.15
C ARG A 136 -26.18 33.92 6.94
N ARG A 137 -25.25 34.63 6.30
CA ARG A 137 -25.54 35.47 5.11
C ARG A 137 -25.94 34.64 3.90
N MET A 138 -25.44 33.41 3.81
CA MET A 138 -25.74 32.50 2.71
C MET A 138 -27.08 31.74 2.88
N LEU A 139 -27.82 31.95 3.98
CA LEU A 139 -29.12 31.31 4.18
C LEU A 139 -30.09 31.57 3.02
N GLY A 140 -30.69 30.50 2.50
CA GLY A 140 -31.66 30.52 1.40
C GLY A 140 -31.04 30.51 0.00
N THR A 141 -29.71 30.57 -0.13
CA THR A 141 -29.04 30.41 -1.42
C THR A 141 -29.01 28.95 -1.87
N THR A 142 -28.89 28.72 -3.18
CA THR A 142 -28.96 27.37 -3.76
C THR A 142 -27.81 27.11 -4.72
N TRP A 143 -27.22 25.91 -4.65
CA TRP A 143 -26.21 25.45 -5.61
C TRP A 143 -26.24 23.92 -5.75
N ASP A 144 -25.57 23.41 -6.77
CA ASP A 144 -25.48 21.98 -7.02
C ASP A 144 -24.31 21.36 -6.25
N ALA A 145 -24.57 20.28 -5.50
CA ALA A 145 -23.56 19.49 -4.82
C ALA A 145 -23.90 18.00 -4.89
N GLY A 146 -22.92 17.16 -5.26
CA GLY A 146 -23.11 15.71 -5.40
C GLY A 146 -24.16 15.32 -6.45
N GLY A 147 -24.51 16.23 -7.36
CA GLY A 147 -25.54 16.05 -8.39
C GLY A 147 -26.98 16.32 -7.94
N GLN A 148 -27.19 16.98 -6.80
CA GLN A 148 -28.49 17.51 -6.37
C GLN A 148 -28.38 19.01 -6.08
N THR A 149 -29.46 19.75 -6.32
CA THR A 149 -29.55 21.16 -5.92
C THR A 149 -29.86 21.24 -4.43
N ILE A 150 -28.94 21.80 -3.66
CA ILE A 150 -29.06 21.98 -2.22
C ILE A 150 -29.41 23.44 -1.93
N THR A 151 -30.31 23.67 -0.98
CA THR A 151 -30.57 24.99 -0.40
C THR A 151 -29.80 25.10 0.91
N TRP A 152 -29.02 26.17 1.08
CA TRP A 152 -28.26 26.41 2.30
C TRP A 152 -29.18 26.89 3.43
N ASP A 153 -29.33 26.08 4.46
CA ASP A 153 -30.20 26.31 5.62
C ASP A 153 -29.47 26.16 6.97
N MET A 154 -28.13 26.21 6.96
CA MET A 154 -27.30 25.85 8.11
C MET A 154 -26.52 27.05 8.67
N VAL A 155 -26.51 27.18 9.99
CA VAL A 155 -25.62 28.06 10.75
C VAL A 155 -24.96 27.22 11.85
N PRO A 156 -23.62 27.30 12.03
CA PRO A 156 -22.93 26.50 13.04
C PRO A 156 -23.48 26.68 14.47
N TYR A 157 -23.79 25.57 15.14
CA TYR A 157 -24.15 25.51 16.56
C TYR A 157 -22.93 25.64 17.47
N ASP A 158 -23.14 25.97 18.76
CA ASP A 158 -22.07 26.12 19.75
C ASP A 158 -21.24 24.81 19.89
N VAL A 159 -21.89 23.65 19.86
CA VAL A 159 -21.20 22.35 19.89
C VAL A 159 -20.38 22.08 18.61
N GLN A 160 -20.79 22.64 17.48
CA GLN A 160 -20.04 22.53 16.22
C GLN A 160 -18.83 23.45 16.20
N LEU A 161 -18.95 24.66 16.76
CA LEU A 161 -17.81 25.55 16.97
C LEU A 161 -16.77 24.89 17.88
N LEU A 162 -17.21 24.27 19.00
CA LEU A 162 -16.34 23.52 19.88
C LEU A 162 -15.61 22.38 19.16
N GLY A 163 -16.34 21.60 18.36
CA GLY A 163 -15.74 20.56 17.51
C GLY A 163 -14.68 21.15 16.56
N GLY A 164 -14.93 22.32 15.99
CA GLY A 164 -13.97 23.03 15.15
C GLY A 164 -12.70 23.45 15.90
N VAL A 165 -12.83 23.90 17.17
CA VAL A 165 -11.67 24.21 18.02
C VAL A 165 -10.84 22.97 18.30
N VAL A 166 -11.48 21.84 18.62
CA VAL A 166 -10.82 20.55 18.83
C VAL A 166 -10.05 20.10 17.59
N LEU A 167 -10.64 20.27 16.40
CA LEU A 167 -9.94 19.96 15.14
C LEU A 167 -8.75 20.88 14.90
N HIS A 168 -8.86 22.18 15.22
CA HIS A 168 -7.73 23.11 15.11
C HIS A 168 -6.56 22.74 16.05
N GLN A 169 -6.83 22.17 17.22
CA GLN A 169 -5.81 21.72 18.17
C GLN A 169 -5.11 20.40 17.77
N GLY A 170 -5.43 19.83 16.60
CA GLY A 170 -4.84 18.56 16.16
C GLY A 170 -5.38 17.35 16.93
N GLN A 171 -6.61 17.41 17.42
CA GLN A 171 -7.25 16.35 18.21
C GLN A 171 -8.41 15.71 17.45
N ILE A 172 -9.00 14.64 18.01
CA ILE A 172 -10.17 13.98 17.45
C ILE A 172 -11.45 14.52 18.08
N ALA A 173 -12.31 15.11 17.26
CA ALA A 173 -13.66 15.51 17.66
C ALA A 173 -14.64 14.33 17.45
N GLU A 174 -15.02 13.67 18.55
CA GLU A 174 -16.11 12.69 18.49
C GLU A 174 -17.46 13.41 18.54
N MET A 175 -18.15 13.45 17.39
CA MET A 175 -19.47 14.04 17.22
C MET A 175 -20.43 13.02 16.65
N LYS A 176 -21.54 12.78 17.34
CA LYS A 176 -22.54 11.78 16.94
C LYS A 176 -23.05 12.06 15.52
N THR A 177 -23.42 10.98 14.83
CA THR A 177 -23.88 11.08 13.43
C THR A 177 -25.14 11.96 13.35
N GLY A 178 -25.14 12.98 12.49
CA GLY A 178 -26.22 13.96 12.40
C GLY A 178 -25.94 15.29 13.11
N GLU A 179 -24.84 15.42 13.85
CA GLU A 179 -24.41 16.72 14.43
C GLU A 179 -23.75 17.67 13.41
N GLY A 180 -23.72 17.33 12.11
CA GLY A 180 -23.17 18.20 11.07
C GLY A 180 -21.64 18.20 10.94
N LYS A 181 -20.99 17.02 11.03
CA LYS A 181 -19.53 16.84 10.90
C LYS A 181 -18.91 17.59 9.70
N THR A 182 -19.53 17.52 8.52
CA THR A 182 -19.04 18.21 7.32
C THR A 182 -18.98 19.74 7.50
N LEU A 183 -19.94 20.34 8.22
CA LEU A 183 -19.97 21.78 8.50
C LEU A 183 -18.92 22.19 9.55
N VAL A 184 -18.68 21.32 10.53
CA VAL A 184 -17.70 21.54 11.62
C VAL A 184 -16.29 21.78 11.07
N ALA A 185 -15.92 21.08 10.00
CA ALA A 185 -14.61 21.23 9.38
C ALA A 185 -14.38 22.61 8.73
N VAL A 186 -15.43 23.36 8.36
CA VAL A 186 -15.30 24.60 7.58
C VAL A 186 -14.49 25.67 8.33
N ALA A 187 -14.77 25.88 9.62
CA ALA A 187 -14.09 26.89 10.43
C ALA A 187 -12.58 26.62 10.65
N PRO A 188 -12.15 25.42 11.11
CA PRO A 188 -10.73 25.11 11.23
C PRO A 188 -10.02 25.01 9.87
N VAL A 189 -10.70 24.57 8.81
CA VAL A 189 -10.14 24.60 7.45
C VAL A 189 -9.87 26.03 7.02
N TYR A 190 -10.84 26.94 7.20
CA TYR A 190 -10.67 28.36 6.87
C TYR A 190 -9.48 28.96 7.61
N LEU A 191 -9.39 28.77 8.94
CA LEU A 191 -8.32 29.32 9.78
C LEU A 191 -6.93 28.82 9.34
N ASN A 192 -6.73 27.51 9.26
CA ASN A 192 -5.43 26.93 8.91
C ASN A 192 -5.04 27.17 7.44
N ALA A 193 -6.01 27.36 6.54
CA ALA A 193 -5.74 27.70 5.14
C ALA A 193 -5.16 29.11 4.96
N LEU A 194 -5.32 30.02 5.94
CA LEU A 194 -4.77 31.38 5.88
C LEU A 194 -3.24 31.41 5.80
N VAL A 195 -2.57 30.36 6.29
CA VAL A 195 -1.11 30.19 6.24
C VAL A 195 -0.60 30.06 4.80
N GLY A 196 -1.43 29.59 3.86
CA GLY A 196 -1.06 29.45 2.45
C GLY A 196 -0.17 28.22 2.12
N LYS A 197 0.02 27.30 3.08
CA LYS A 197 0.69 26.01 2.86
C LYS A 197 -0.27 24.90 2.40
N GLY A 198 -1.58 25.14 2.51
CA GLY A 198 -2.63 24.21 2.11
C GLY A 198 -3.19 23.35 3.23
N VAL A 199 -4.47 23.01 3.12
CA VAL A 199 -5.17 22.09 4.03
C VAL A 199 -5.70 20.90 3.24
N HIS A 200 -5.43 19.69 3.72
CA HIS A 200 -5.95 18.47 3.11
C HIS A 200 -7.15 17.94 3.90
N LEU A 201 -8.31 17.86 3.25
CA LEU A 201 -9.49 17.21 3.83
C LEU A 201 -9.65 15.82 3.22
N VAL A 202 -9.46 14.82 4.07
CA VAL A 202 -9.48 13.41 3.67
C VAL A 202 -10.83 12.80 3.95
N THR A 203 -11.40 12.14 2.94
CA THR A 203 -12.66 11.39 3.05
C THR A 203 -12.46 9.92 2.67
N VAL A 204 -13.45 9.09 2.97
CA VAL A 204 -13.41 7.63 2.74
C VAL A 204 -13.57 7.26 1.27
N ASN A 205 -14.21 8.11 0.46
CA ASN A 205 -14.43 7.80 -0.96
C ASN A 205 -14.51 9.06 -1.85
N PRO A 206 -14.26 8.91 -3.16
CA PRO A 206 -14.19 10.05 -4.08
C PRO A 206 -15.51 10.82 -4.19
N TYR A 207 -16.65 10.14 -4.06
CA TYR A 207 -17.96 10.78 -4.12
C TYR A 207 -18.18 11.74 -2.94
N LEU A 208 -17.77 11.36 -1.73
CA LEU A 208 -17.84 12.23 -0.56
C LEU A 208 -16.89 13.41 -0.70
N ALA A 209 -15.65 13.20 -1.16
CA ALA A 209 -14.70 14.27 -1.45
C ALA A 209 -15.31 15.30 -2.44
N GLU A 210 -15.88 14.81 -3.54
CA GLU A 210 -16.52 15.68 -4.53
C GLU A 210 -17.75 16.39 -3.97
N ARG A 211 -18.66 15.67 -3.33
CA ARG A 211 -19.89 16.24 -2.75
C ARG A 211 -19.55 17.31 -1.72
N ASP A 212 -18.66 17.02 -0.78
CA ASP A 212 -18.38 17.91 0.35
C ASP A 212 -17.61 19.15 -0.10
N SER A 213 -16.71 19.01 -1.09
CA SER A 213 -16.08 20.18 -1.73
C SER A 213 -17.10 21.07 -2.44
N GLN A 214 -18.08 20.52 -3.14
CA GLN A 214 -19.13 21.29 -3.83
C GLN A 214 -20.14 21.87 -2.84
N TRP A 215 -20.33 21.21 -1.70
CA TRP A 215 -21.29 21.63 -0.70
C TRP A 215 -20.72 22.74 0.20
N MET A 216 -19.53 22.56 0.75
CA MET A 216 -18.89 23.54 1.65
C MET A 216 -18.02 24.57 0.91
N GLY A 217 -17.53 24.23 -0.29
CA GLY A 217 -16.64 25.09 -1.08
C GLY A 217 -17.17 26.50 -1.32
N PRO A 218 -18.45 26.70 -1.69
CA PRO A 218 -18.99 28.04 -1.89
C PRO A 218 -18.87 28.97 -0.67
N VAL A 219 -18.87 28.44 0.56
CA VAL A 219 -18.66 29.23 1.79
C VAL A 219 -17.20 29.70 1.88
N LEU A 220 -16.25 28.79 1.61
CA LEU A 220 -14.81 29.09 1.61
C LEU A 220 -14.43 30.06 0.47
N GLU A 221 -15.00 29.84 -0.72
CA GLU A 221 -14.85 30.72 -1.89
C GLU A 221 -15.46 32.09 -1.66
N TYR A 222 -16.61 32.17 -0.97
CA TYR A 222 -17.19 33.45 -0.56
C TYR A 222 -16.23 34.25 0.32
N LEU A 223 -15.47 33.57 1.19
CA LEU A 223 -14.42 34.15 2.04
C LEU A 223 -13.06 34.34 1.32
N GLY A 224 -12.97 34.03 0.03
CA GLY A 224 -11.78 34.27 -0.79
C GLY A 224 -10.70 33.18 -0.74
N LEU A 225 -11.06 31.96 -0.33
CA LEU A 225 -10.19 30.77 -0.43
C LEU A 225 -10.50 29.97 -1.69
N THR A 226 -9.50 29.25 -2.20
CA THR A 226 -9.64 28.33 -3.32
C THR A 226 -9.80 26.89 -2.85
N VAL A 227 -10.75 26.16 -3.46
CA VAL A 227 -11.07 24.77 -3.10
C VAL A 227 -10.97 23.87 -4.33
N ALA A 228 -10.31 22.72 -4.19
CA ALA A 228 -10.18 21.75 -5.28
C ALA A 228 -10.33 20.30 -4.80
N VAL A 229 -10.54 19.37 -5.74
CA VAL A 229 -10.67 17.92 -5.49
C VAL A 229 -9.68 17.17 -6.36
N ILE A 230 -8.82 16.35 -5.75
CA ILE A 230 -7.77 15.64 -6.50
C ILE A 230 -8.30 14.44 -7.29
N ASP A 231 -9.34 13.74 -6.79
CA ASP A 231 -9.92 12.57 -7.42
C ASP A 231 -10.56 12.85 -8.80
N LYS A 232 -10.78 14.13 -9.16
CA LYS A 232 -11.28 14.56 -10.48
C LYS A 232 -10.21 14.56 -11.57
N HIS A 233 -8.95 14.49 -11.19
CA HIS A 233 -7.83 14.71 -12.10
C HIS A 233 -6.98 13.47 -12.20
N GLU A 234 -6.53 13.18 -13.43
CA GLU A 234 -5.56 12.12 -13.65
C GLU A 234 -4.29 12.39 -12.85
N PRO A 235 -3.69 11.35 -12.27
CA PRO A 235 -2.46 11.53 -11.51
C PRO A 235 -1.29 12.11 -12.30
N HIS A 236 -0.41 12.86 -11.62
CA HIS A 236 0.71 13.59 -12.23
C HIS A 236 0.34 14.51 -13.41
N SER A 237 -0.94 14.87 -13.57
CA SER A 237 -1.36 15.85 -14.55
C SER A 237 -1.13 17.29 -14.04
N PRO A 238 -0.98 18.27 -14.94
CA PRO A 238 -0.94 19.69 -14.54
C PRO A 238 -2.19 20.11 -13.74
N ALA A 239 -3.35 19.52 -14.04
CA ALA A 239 -4.60 19.77 -13.30
C ALA A 239 -4.53 19.25 -11.86
N ARG A 240 -3.92 18.07 -11.65
CA ARG A 240 -3.68 17.51 -10.31
C ARG A 240 -2.79 18.43 -9.46
N ARG A 241 -1.73 18.99 -10.06
CA ARG A 241 -0.87 19.98 -9.40
C ARG A 241 -1.62 21.27 -9.06
N ALA A 242 -2.44 21.77 -9.99
CA ALA A 242 -3.27 22.95 -9.74
C ALA A 242 -4.25 22.71 -8.59
N ALA A 243 -4.79 21.48 -8.46
CA ALA A 243 -5.65 21.12 -7.33
C ALA A 243 -4.90 21.16 -5.99
N TYR A 244 -3.68 20.63 -5.89
CA TYR A 244 -2.85 20.76 -4.68
C TYR A 244 -2.40 22.20 -4.40
N ALA A 245 -2.36 23.07 -5.41
CA ALA A 245 -2.03 24.48 -5.25
C ALA A 245 -3.19 25.31 -4.64
N ALA A 246 -4.43 24.80 -4.65
CA ALA A 246 -5.57 25.46 -4.01
C ALA A 246 -5.39 25.52 -2.48
N ASP A 247 -5.94 26.53 -1.80
CA ASP A 247 -5.83 26.69 -0.34
C ASP A 247 -6.37 25.46 0.41
N VAL A 248 -7.41 24.83 -0.12
CA VAL A 248 -8.04 23.62 0.43
C VAL A 248 -8.15 22.53 -0.64
N THR A 249 -7.66 21.34 -0.30
CA THR A 249 -7.64 20.18 -1.20
C THR A 249 -8.44 19.04 -0.58
N TYR A 250 -9.54 18.65 -1.22
CA TYR A 250 -10.31 17.47 -0.86
C TYR A 250 -9.78 16.25 -1.60
N GLY A 251 -9.77 15.10 -0.93
CA GLY A 251 -9.48 13.83 -1.60
C GLY A 251 -9.66 12.60 -0.73
N THR A 252 -9.26 11.46 -1.26
CA THR A 252 -9.22 10.19 -0.53
C THR A 252 -7.83 9.89 0.01
N ASN A 253 -7.77 9.17 1.13
CA ASN A 253 -6.52 8.74 1.76
C ASN A 253 -5.59 7.99 0.78
N ASN A 254 -6.17 7.14 -0.07
CA ASN A 254 -5.45 6.40 -1.10
C ASN A 254 -4.79 7.33 -2.12
N GLU A 255 -5.54 8.31 -2.65
CA GLU A 255 -5.04 9.24 -3.66
C GLU A 255 -3.91 10.14 -3.10
N PHE A 256 -4.07 10.65 -1.88
CA PHE A 256 -3.02 11.42 -1.19
C PHE A 256 -1.75 10.60 -0.98
N GLY A 257 -1.87 9.37 -0.47
CA GLY A 257 -0.72 8.51 -0.22
C GLY A 257 -0.05 8.01 -1.51
N PHE A 258 -0.79 7.74 -2.58
CA PHE A 258 -0.21 7.36 -3.87
C PHE A 258 0.46 8.53 -4.58
N ASP A 259 -0.08 9.76 -4.50
CA ASP A 259 0.62 10.95 -5.00
C ASP A 259 1.95 11.14 -4.28
N TYR A 260 1.99 10.98 -2.95
CA TYR A 260 3.23 11.00 -2.18
C TYR A 260 4.23 9.94 -2.64
N LEU A 261 3.79 8.69 -2.78
CA LEU A 261 4.68 7.62 -3.24
C LEU A 261 5.20 7.89 -4.66
N ARG A 262 4.40 8.46 -5.56
CA ARG A 262 4.84 8.73 -6.93
C ARG A 262 5.78 9.92 -7.03
N ASP A 263 5.50 10.98 -6.27
CA ASP A 263 6.38 12.15 -6.15
C ASP A 263 7.79 11.74 -5.69
N ASN A 264 7.89 10.75 -4.79
CA ASN A 264 9.17 10.28 -4.27
C ASN A 264 9.83 9.13 -5.06
N SER A 265 9.13 8.49 -6.01
CA SER A 265 9.65 7.26 -6.66
C SER A 265 9.86 7.36 -8.16
N PHE A 266 9.18 8.29 -8.85
CA PHE A 266 9.22 8.34 -10.33
C PHE A 266 9.53 9.72 -10.90
N VAL A 267 9.55 10.77 -10.06
CA VAL A 267 9.80 12.15 -10.50
C VAL A 267 11.28 12.37 -10.76
N ILE A 268 11.62 12.92 -11.93
CA ILE A 268 12.99 13.23 -12.35
C ILE A 268 13.24 14.73 -12.51
N ASP A 269 12.19 15.54 -12.48
CA ASP A 269 12.25 17.00 -12.55
C ASP A 269 11.37 17.59 -11.42
N PRO A 270 11.86 18.57 -10.63
CA PRO A 270 11.06 19.25 -9.62
C PRO A 270 9.69 19.72 -10.11
N GLU A 271 9.59 20.14 -11.37
CA GLU A 271 8.33 20.59 -11.97
C GLU A 271 7.31 19.49 -12.15
N GLN A 272 7.64 18.21 -11.93
CA GLN A 272 6.68 17.10 -12.01
C GLN A 272 5.99 16.79 -10.68
N LEU A 273 6.53 17.32 -9.57
CA LEU A 273 5.92 17.17 -8.25
C LEU A 273 4.50 17.72 -8.25
N VAL A 274 3.57 16.98 -7.64
CA VAL A 274 2.18 17.43 -7.50
C VAL A 274 1.88 17.95 -6.11
N GLN A 275 2.44 17.36 -5.06
CA GLN A 275 2.25 17.82 -3.68
C GLN A 275 3.20 18.97 -3.32
N ARG A 276 2.82 19.76 -2.32
CA ARG A 276 3.58 20.93 -1.84
C ARG A 276 3.96 20.90 -0.35
N GLY A 277 3.89 19.72 0.27
CA GLY A 277 4.17 19.48 1.70
C GLY A 277 2.95 18.97 2.49
N HIS A 278 3.17 18.60 3.75
CA HIS A 278 2.16 18.03 4.66
C HIS A 278 1.96 18.94 5.87
N HIS A 279 1.16 20.00 5.73
CA HIS A 279 0.98 20.98 6.81
C HIS A 279 -0.18 20.59 7.75
N PHE A 280 -1.42 20.67 7.28
CA PHE A 280 -2.59 20.31 8.07
C PHE A 280 -3.51 19.33 7.34
N ALA A 281 -3.88 18.25 8.02
CA ALA A 281 -4.89 17.31 7.54
C ALA A 281 -6.06 17.18 8.52
N ILE A 282 -7.28 17.18 7.97
CA ILE A 282 -8.48 16.75 8.68
C ILE A 282 -8.96 15.45 8.05
N VAL A 283 -9.02 14.39 8.84
CA VAL A 283 -9.53 13.10 8.40
C VAL A 283 -10.99 12.95 8.82
N ASP A 284 -11.90 13.01 7.85
CA ASP A 284 -13.30 12.65 8.07
C ASP A 284 -13.42 11.14 8.26
N GLU A 285 -14.28 10.74 9.19
CA GLU A 285 -14.46 9.36 9.60
C GLU A 285 -13.11 8.67 9.94
N VAL A 286 -12.33 9.38 10.78
CA VAL A 286 -10.94 9.04 11.16
C VAL A 286 -10.76 7.60 11.62
N ASP A 287 -11.77 7.03 12.25
CA ASP A 287 -11.76 5.66 12.73
C ASP A 287 -11.75 4.63 11.59
N SER A 288 -12.39 4.90 10.45
CA SER A 288 -12.24 3.99 9.32
C SER A 288 -10.97 4.21 8.53
N VAL A 289 -10.50 5.45 8.39
CA VAL A 289 -9.28 5.72 7.62
C VAL A 289 -8.05 5.26 8.38
N LEU A 290 -7.92 5.62 9.66
CA LEU A 290 -6.73 5.37 10.47
C LEU A 290 -6.76 4.06 11.26
N VAL A 291 -7.90 3.37 11.34
CA VAL A 291 -8.01 2.06 12.02
C VAL A 291 -8.42 0.93 11.05
N ASP A 292 -9.53 1.10 10.31
CA ASP A 292 -10.04 0.03 9.44
C ASP A 292 -9.20 -0.16 8.16
N GLU A 293 -8.87 0.94 7.47
CA GLU A 293 -8.10 0.91 6.21
C GLU A 293 -6.59 0.81 6.44
N ALA A 294 -6.14 1.24 7.61
CA ALA A 294 -4.74 1.18 8.03
C ALA A 294 -4.19 -0.25 8.24
N ARG A 295 -5.00 -1.28 7.93
CA ARG A 295 -4.59 -2.70 7.92
C ARG A 295 -3.72 -3.06 6.71
N THR A 296 -3.85 -2.34 5.59
CA THR A 296 -3.09 -2.64 4.37
C THR A 296 -2.23 -1.44 3.99
N PRO A 297 -0.93 -1.61 3.76
CA PRO A 297 -0.08 -0.53 3.29
C PRO A 297 -0.43 -0.16 1.84
N LEU A 298 -0.12 1.08 1.46
CA LEU A 298 -0.18 1.53 0.08
C LEU A 298 1.07 1.04 -0.64
N ILE A 299 0.89 0.34 -1.75
CA ILE A 299 2.00 -0.26 -2.50
C ILE A 299 1.89 0.13 -3.98
N ILE A 300 3.00 0.59 -4.56
CA ILE A 300 3.17 0.72 -6.01
C ILE A 300 4.04 -0.44 -6.48
N SER A 301 3.48 -1.26 -7.37
CA SER A 301 4.19 -2.40 -7.95
C SER A 301 4.26 -2.25 -9.47
N GLY A 302 5.29 -2.82 -10.07
CA GLY A 302 5.44 -2.83 -11.52
C GLY A 302 6.25 -4.02 -12.01
N PRO A 303 6.29 -4.26 -13.33
CA PRO A 303 6.88 -5.47 -13.89
C PRO A 303 8.40 -5.54 -13.67
N VAL A 304 8.90 -6.74 -13.40
CA VAL A 304 10.33 -7.08 -13.33
C VAL A 304 10.85 -7.22 -14.76
N PRO A 305 11.89 -6.49 -15.18
CA PRO A 305 12.38 -6.50 -16.57
C PRO A 305 13.00 -7.82 -17.06
N GLN A 306 13.12 -8.85 -16.21
CA GLN A 306 13.94 -10.05 -16.45
C GLN A 306 13.28 -11.39 -16.12
N ALA A 307 12.00 -11.44 -15.72
CA ALA A 307 11.35 -12.74 -15.51
C ALA A 307 11.12 -13.41 -16.86
N GLU A 308 11.81 -14.52 -17.15
CA GLU A 308 11.56 -15.31 -18.34
C GLU A 308 10.15 -15.90 -18.26
N GLU A 309 9.23 -15.36 -19.07
CA GLU A 309 7.77 -15.59 -18.99
C GLU A 309 7.32 -17.06 -19.27
N ASN A 310 8.25 -17.99 -19.55
CA ASN A 310 7.95 -19.29 -20.16
C ASN A 310 7.86 -20.47 -19.19
N SER A 311 8.52 -20.44 -18.02
CA SER A 311 8.62 -21.60 -17.11
C SER A 311 7.24 -22.13 -16.66
N PHE A 312 6.30 -21.22 -16.33
CA PHE A 312 4.94 -21.60 -15.92
C PHE A 312 4.13 -22.26 -17.05
N MET A 313 4.32 -21.82 -18.29
CA MET A 313 3.58 -22.33 -19.44
C MET A 313 4.07 -23.71 -19.87
N GLU A 314 5.38 -23.96 -19.76
CA GLU A 314 6.01 -25.25 -20.04
C GLU A 314 5.56 -26.33 -19.02
N LEU A 315 5.55 -25.98 -17.73
CA LEU A 315 5.23 -26.92 -16.65
C LEU A 315 3.72 -27.17 -16.46
N ARG A 316 2.85 -26.37 -17.07
CA ARG A 316 1.39 -26.47 -16.94
C ARG A 316 0.85 -27.85 -17.31
N GLN A 317 1.18 -28.36 -18.50
CA GLN A 317 0.60 -29.61 -18.99
C GLN A 317 1.03 -30.84 -18.17
N PRO A 318 2.33 -31.00 -17.79
CA PRO A 318 2.74 -32.05 -16.87
C PRO A 318 2.02 -31.99 -15.52
N LEU A 319 1.90 -30.80 -14.91
CA LEU A 319 1.25 -30.65 -13.61
C LEU A 319 -0.26 -30.89 -13.67
N GLU A 320 -0.94 -30.47 -14.73
CA GLU A 320 -2.36 -30.74 -14.92
C GLU A 320 -2.65 -32.26 -14.92
N LYS A 321 -1.78 -33.05 -15.56
CA LYS A 321 -1.85 -34.52 -15.53
C LYS A 321 -1.59 -35.09 -14.13
N LEU A 322 -0.63 -34.54 -13.38
CA LEU A 322 -0.37 -34.95 -12.00
C LEU A 322 -1.58 -34.70 -11.10
N VAL A 323 -2.17 -33.50 -11.15
CA VAL A 323 -3.37 -33.14 -10.37
C VAL A 323 -4.55 -34.04 -10.75
N PHE A 324 -4.70 -34.39 -12.02
CA PHE A 324 -5.71 -35.35 -12.45
C PHE A 324 -5.48 -36.76 -11.88
N ALA A 325 -4.23 -37.23 -11.87
CA ALA A 325 -3.86 -38.52 -11.26
C ALA A 325 -4.16 -38.54 -9.75
N GLN A 326 -3.83 -37.45 -9.04
CA GLN A 326 -4.18 -37.27 -7.63
C GLN A 326 -5.70 -37.29 -7.40
N LYS A 327 -6.48 -36.55 -8.20
CA LYS A 327 -7.95 -36.54 -8.08
C LYS A 327 -8.56 -37.93 -8.28
N LYS A 328 -8.00 -38.72 -9.19
CA LYS A 328 -8.41 -40.11 -9.40
C LYS A 328 -8.09 -40.99 -8.20
N LEU A 329 -6.89 -40.85 -7.62
CA LEU A 329 -6.47 -41.55 -6.41
C LEU A 329 -7.38 -41.20 -5.22
N VAL A 330 -7.66 -39.92 -5.01
CA VAL A 330 -8.57 -39.46 -3.94
C VAL A 330 -9.98 -40.00 -4.14
N ALA A 331 -10.50 -40.05 -5.38
CA ALA A 331 -11.80 -40.63 -5.64
C ALA A 331 -11.85 -42.14 -5.30
N GLN A 332 -10.75 -42.87 -5.48
CA GLN A 332 -10.62 -44.26 -5.07
C GLN A 332 -10.59 -44.38 -3.54
N LEU A 333 -9.77 -43.58 -2.85
CA LEU A 333 -9.66 -43.56 -1.39
C LEU A 333 -11.00 -43.20 -0.72
N VAL A 334 -11.77 -42.28 -1.28
CA VAL A 334 -13.13 -41.96 -0.80
C VAL A 334 -14.06 -43.18 -0.94
N SER A 335 -13.95 -43.93 -2.03
CA SER A 335 -14.73 -45.16 -2.20
C SER A 335 -14.31 -46.27 -1.24
N GLU A 336 -13.03 -46.37 -0.93
CA GLU A 336 -12.49 -47.31 0.07
C GLU A 336 -12.96 -46.94 1.49
N ALA A 337 -12.97 -45.64 1.82
CA ALA A 337 -13.54 -45.12 3.07
C ALA A 337 -15.04 -45.43 3.19
N GLU A 338 -15.83 -45.21 2.14
CA GLU A 338 -17.26 -45.57 2.11
C GLU A 338 -17.49 -47.09 2.31
N GLN A 339 -16.64 -47.92 1.72
CA GLN A 339 -16.72 -49.38 1.87
C GLN A 339 -16.32 -49.81 3.29
N GLY A 340 -15.28 -49.20 3.86
CA GLY A 340 -14.85 -49.44 5.24
C GLY A 340 -15.94 -49.07 6.25
N LEU A 341 -16.59 -47.91 6.10
CA LEU A 341 -17.70 -47.50 6.96
C LEU A 341 -18.89 -48.47 6.88
N LYS A 342 -19.27 -48.92 5.68
CA LYS A 342 -20.33 -49.94 5.50
C LYS A 342 -19.92 -51.31 6.05
N GLY A 343 -18.65 -51.67 5.91
CA GLY A 343 -18.10 -52.92 6.47
C GLY A 343 -18.10 -52.92 7.99
N MET A 344 -17.80 -51.77 8.60
CA MET A 344 -17.88 -51.55 10.05
C MET A 344 -19.32 -51.76 10.56
N GLU A 345 -20.30 -51.08 9.96
CA GLU A 345 -21.72 -51.22 10.33
C GLU A 345 -22.21 -52.68 10.19
N ALA A 346 -21.82 -53.37 9.12
CA ALA A 346 -22.17 -54.77 8.90
C ALA A 346 -21.51 -55.73 9.92
N ALA A 347 -20.26 -55.47 10.31
CA ALA A 347 -19.55 -56.27 11.31
C ALA A 347 -20.08 -56.03 12.74
N GLU A 348 -20.47 -54.80 13.05
CA GLU A 348 -21.15 -54.46 14.31
C GLU A 348 -22.52 -55.14 14.41
N ALA A 349 -23.29 -55.14 13.32
CA ALA A 349 -24.57 -55.86 13.24
C ALA A 349 -24.40 -57.38 13.37
N ALA A 350 -23.25 -57.93 12.95
CA ALA A 350 -22.90 -59.34 13.10
C ALA A 350 -22.25 -59.70 14.46
N GLY A 351 -21.98 -58.71 15.33
CA GLY A 351 -21.35 -58.90 16.64
C GLY A 351 -19.84 -59.17 16.61
N ASP A 352 -19.18 -59.02 15.45
CA ASP A 352 -17.73 -59.24 15.29
C ASP A 352 -16.94 -57.95 15.54
N ARG A 353 -16.68 -57.68 16.83
CA ARG A 353 -15.97 -56.47 17.28
C ARG A 353 -14.56 -56.32 16.70
N LYS A 354 -13.90 -57.42 16.32
CA LYS A 354 -12.54 -57.36 15.80
C LYS A 354 -12.53 -56.85 14.37
N LYS A 355 -13.41 -57.38 13.52
CA LYS A 355 -13.56 -56.90 12.14
C LYS A 355 -14.12 -55.48 12.05
N ALA A 356 -15.02 -55.10 12.97
CA ALA A 356 -15.50 -53.73 13.05
C ALA A 356 -14.35 -52.73 13.29
N ALA A 357 -13.45 -53.03 14.23
CA ALA A 357 -12.28 -52.18 14.53
C ALA A 357 -11.25 -52.13 13.38
N GLU A 358 -11.05 -53.23 12.65
CA GLU A 358 -10.19 -53.27 11.45
C GLU A 358 -10.77 -52.35 10.36
N HIS A 359 -12.07 -52.48 10.04
CA HIS A 359 -12.76 -51.63 9.08
C HIS A 359 -12.81 -50.15 9.48
N GLU A 360 -12.93 -49.85 10.78
CA GLU A 360 -12.89 -48.48 11.31
C GLU A 360 -11.50 -47.83 11.12
N THR A 361 -10.42 -48.61 11.31
CA THR A 361 -9.04 -48.15 11.13
C THR A 361 -8.74 -47.89 9.65
N ASP A 362 -9.12 -48.81 8.77
CA ASP A 362 -8.93 -48.70 7.32
C ASP A 362 -9.74 -47.51 6.74
N ALA A 363 -10.99 -47.37 7.18
CA ALA A 363 -11.83 -46.22 6.80
C ALA A 363 -11.21 -44.90 7.28
N GLY A 364 -10.74 -44.84 8.53
CA GLY A 364 -10.08 -43.68 9.09
C GLY A 364 -8.82 -43.26 8.32
N LEU A 365 -7.96 -44.22 7.93
CA LEU A 365 -6.74 -43.96 7.17
C LEU A 365 -7.05 -43.49 5.74
N ALA A 366 -7.99 -44.14 5.07
CA ALA A 366 -8.43 -43.74 3.73
C ALA A 366 -9.05 -42.33 3.74
N LEU A 367 -9.80 -41.98 4.78
CA LEU A 367 -10.33 -40.63 4.99
C LEU A 367 -9.22 -39.60 5.18
N LEU A 368 -8.22 -39.91 6.00
CA LEU A 368 -7.08 -39.01 6.25
C LEU A 368 -6.29 -38.76 4.95
N ARG A 369 -6.01 -39.81 4.17
CA ARG A 369 -5.33 -39.71 2.88
C ARG A 369 -6.16 -38.95 1.84
N ALA A 370 -7.47 -39.21 1.76
CA ALA A 370 -8.36 -38.48 0.88
C ALA A 370 -8.46 -36.99 1.25
N HIS A 371 -8.48 -36.69 2.56
CA HIS A 371 -8.46 -35.33 3.07
C HIS A 371 -7.16 -34.63 2.72
N ARG A 372 -5.99 -35.16 3.08
CA ARG A 372 -4.69 -34.56 2.74
C ARG A 372 -4.42 -34.51 1.24
N GLY A 373 -4.99 -35.40 0.45
CA GLY A 373 -4.76 -35.46 -0.99
C GLY A 373 -5.54 -34.43 -1.82
N PHE A 374 -6.85 -34.26 -1.59
CA PHE A 374 -7.69 -33.26 -2.26
C PHE A 374 -9.02 -33.03 -1.53
N GLN A 375 -9.02 -32.12 -0.55
CA GLN A 375 -10.16 -31.84 0.33
C GLN A 375 -11.43 -31.33 -0.38
N LYS A 376 -11.27 -30.60 -1.50
CA LYS A 376 -12.39 -30.02 -2.28
C LYS A 376 -13.22 -31.07 -3.04
N ASN A 377 -12.94 -32.37 -2.90
CA ASN A 377 -13.74 -33.43 -3.49
C ASN A 377 -15.20 -33.41 -2.95
N LYS A 378 -16.19 -33.28 -3.85
CA LYS A 378 -17.62 -33.21 -3.50
C LYS A 378 -18.11 -34.42 -2.72
N LYS A 379 -17.62 -35.62 -3.04
CA LYS A 379 -18.01 -36.86 -2.34
C LYS A 379 -17.46 -36.89 -0.92
N LEU A 380 -16.18 -36.53 -0.74
CA LEU A 380 -15.55 -36.44 0.57
C LEU A 380 -16.26 -35.42 1.47
N ARG A 381 -16.56 -34.21 0.96
CA ARG A 381 -17.31 -33.20 1.73
C ARG A 381 -18.69 -33.68 2.17
N LYS A 382 -19.39 -34.41 1.30
CA LYS A 382 -20.70 -34.99 1.65
C LYS A 382 -20.55 -36.03 2.77
N LEU A 383 -19.54 -36.89 2.68
CA LEU A 383 -19.26 -37.93 3.66
C LEU A 383 -18.86 -37.34 5.03
N LEU A 384 -18.06 -36.28 5.06
CA LEU A 384 -17.68 -35.58 6.29
C LEU A 384 -18.86 -34.88 6.99
N GLY A 385 -19.94 -34.60 6.26
CA GLY A 385 -21.19 -34.08 6.82
C GLY A 385 -22.05 -35.14 7.50
N GLU A 386 -21.71 -36.43 7.39
CA GLU A 386 -22.42 -37.51 8.07
C GLU A 386 -22.03 -37.59 9.56
N PRO A 387 -22.97 -37.91 10.47
CA PRO A 387 -22.71 -37.94 11.91
C PRO A 387 -21.58 -38.93 12.26
N GLY A 388 -20.54 -38.47 12.96
CA GLY A 388 -19.44 -39.30 13.45
C GLY A 388 -18.22 -39.45 12.52
N VAL A 389 -18.37 -39.21 11.20
CA VAL A 389 -17.27 -39.37 10.23
C VAL A 389 -16.17 -38.32 10.42
N ALA A 390 -16.54 -37.06 10.70
CA ALA A 390 -15.58 -36.01 11.03
C ALA A 390 -14.80 -36.30 12.32
N GLN A 391 -15.42 -36.95 13.30
CA GLN A 391 -14.76 -37.35 14.54
C GLN A 391 -13.78 -38.51 14.31
N LEU A 392 -14.13 -39.46 13.44
CA LEU A 392 -13.23 -40.54 13.02
C LEU A 392 -11.97 -39.99 12.34
N LEU A 393 -12.13 -39.04 11.41
CA LEU A 393 -11.01 -38.35 10.75
C LEU A 393 -10.08 -37.69 11.78
N GLN A 394 -10.62 -36.90 12.71
CA GLN A 394 -9.83 -36.21 13.74
C GLN A 394 -9.09 -37.18 14.66
N ARG A 395 -9.72 -38.29 15.04
CA ARG A 395 -9.09 -39.30 15.90
C ARG A 395 -7.95 -40.02 15.18
N THR A 396 -8.13 -40.33 13.90
CA THR A 396 -7.08 -40.92 13.08
C THR A 396 -5.94 -39.93 12.83
N GLU A 397 -6.25 -38.66 12.53
CA GLU A 397 -5.25 -37.60 12.40
C GLU A 397 -4.40 -37.47 13.67
N PHE A 398 -5.03 -37.48 14.85
CA PHE A 398 -4.33 -37.43 16.14
C PHE A 398 -3.38 -38.62 16.34
N LEU A 399 -3.77 -39.82 15.90
CA LEU A 399 -2.91 -41.02 15.99
C LEU A 399 -1.61 -40.84 15.19
N TYR A 400 -1.67 -40.29 13.98
CA TYR A 400 -0.50 -40.12 13.12
C TYR A 400 0.32 -38.86 13.43
N LEU A 401 -0.27 -37.90 14.14
CA LEU A 401 0.43 -36.73 14.70
C LEU A 401 1.16 -37.02 16.02
N GLN A 402 0.90 -38.15 16.69
CA GLN A 402 1.63 -38.55 17.89
C GLN A 402 3.14 -38.68 17.61
N ASP A 403 3.96 -38.46 18.64
CA ASP A 403 5.43 -38.50 18.58
C ASP A 403 6.05 -37.52 17.55
N ASN A 404 5.58 -36.26 17.55
CA ASN A 404 6.03 -35.18 16.66
C ASN A 404 5.89 -35.51 15.16
N ALA A 405 4.74 -36.07 14.75
CA ALA A 405 4.44 -36.34 13.33
C ALA A 405 5.40 -37.31 12.61
N LYS A 406 6.18 -38.13 13.35
CA LYS A 406 7.10 -39.13 12.75
C LYS A 406 6.43 -40.12 11.80
N ASN A 407 5.14 -40.39 12.00
CA ASN A 407 4.37 -41.35 11.21
C ASN A 407 3.58 -40.68 10.07
N MET A 408 3.65 -39.36 9.90
CA MET A 408 2.98 -38.64 8.81
C MET A 408 3.52 -38.98 7.41
N PRO A 409 4.83 -39.21 7.20
CA PRO A 409 5.33 -39.63 5.88
C PRO A 409 4.65 -40.90 5.36
N PHE A 410 4.27 -41.84 6.23
CA PHE A 410 3.53 -43.05 5.84
C PHE A 410 2.15 -42.77 5.23
N VAL A 411 1.51 -41.68 5.66
CA VAL A 411 0.23 -41.24 5.11
C VAL A 411 0.45 -40.56 3.75
N ASP A 412 1.50 -39.76 3.64
CA ASP A 412 1.77 -38.88 2.51
C ASP A 412 2.48 -39.59 1.33
N ASP A 413 3.29 -40.62 1.58
CA ASP A 413 4.02 -41.42 0.56
C ASP A 413 3.10 -42.16 -0.44
N GLU A 414 1.83 -42.36 -0.07
CA GLU A 414 0.85 -42.93 -0.98
C GLU A 414 0.28 -41.93 -1.98
N LEU A 415 0.31 -40.65 -1.65
CA LEU A 415 -0.18 -39.55 -2.47
C LEU A 415 0.89 -39.08 -3.45
N TYR A 416 0.51 -38.38 -4.51
CA TYR A 416 1.46 -37.68 -5.39
C TYR A 416 1.93 -36.35 -4.78
N PHE A 417 1.06 -35.71 -4.01
CA PHE A 417 1.38 -34.54 -3.17
C PHE A 417 0.43 -34.53 -1.96
N ALA A 418 0.88 -33.93 -0.87
CA ALA A 418 0.11 -33.75 0.35
C ALA A 418 -0.17 -32.25 0.58
N LEU A 419 -1.40 -31.95 0.99
CA LEU A 419 -1.88 -30.60 1.27
C LEU A 419 -2.07 -30.44 2.79
N ASP A 420 -1.51 -29.36 3.35
CA ASP A 420 -1.89 -28.86 4.67
C ASP A 420 -2.62 -27.52 4.52
N GLU A 421 -3.93 -27.53 4.74
CA GLU A 421 -4.76 -26.33 4.61
C GLU A 421 -4.49 -25.30 5.72
N LYS A 422 -4.09 -25.73 6.93
CA LYS A 422 -3.85 -24.80 8.04
C LYS A 422 -2.58 -24.00 7.83
N GLN A 423 -1.57 -24.61 7.21
CA GLN A 423 -0.30 -23.96 6.89
C GLN A 423 -0.24 -23.45 5.44
N HIS A 424 -1.27 -23.71 4.63
CA HIS A 424 -1.28 -23.48 3.18
C HIS A 424 -0.03 -24.03 2.47
N SER A 425 0.53 -25.12 3.00
CA SER A 425 1.72 -25.77 2.48
C SER A 425 1.33 -26.96 1.60
N LEU A 426 2.16 -27.19 0.58
CA LEU A 426 2.00 -28.31 -0.32
C LEU A 426 3.36 -28.98 -0.49
N GLU A 427 3.42 -30.27 -0.14
CA GLU A 427 4.63 -31.05 -0.27
C GLU A 427 4.46 -32.12 -1.34
N MET A 428 5.45 -32.21 -2.23
CA MET A 428 5.45 -33.22 -3.29
C MET A 428 6.19 -34.49 -2.81
N SER A 429 5.52 -35.63 -2.92
CA SER A 429 6.10 -36.93 -2.59
C SER A 429 7.06 -37.41 -3.68
N GLU A 430 7.84 -38.46 -3.39
CA GLU A 430 8.71 -39.10 -4.37
C GLU A 430 7.94 -39.61 -5.60
N LYS A 431 6.72 -40.14 -5.39
CA LYS A 431 5.81 -40.55 -6.48
C LYS A 431 5.40 -39.37 -7.36
N GLY A 432 5.18 -38.20 -6.75
CA GLY A 432 4.89 -36.96 -7.47
C GLY A 432 6.03 -36.52 -8.38
N ARG A 433 7.25 -36.50 -7.83
CA ARG A 433 8.47 -36.12 -8.55
C ARG A 433 8.72 -37.06 -9.73
N GLU A 434 8.66 -38.37 -9.49
CA GLU A 434 8.89 -39.36 -10.55
C GLU A 434 7.84 -39.27 -11.67
N TYR A 435 6.58 -38.99 -11.34
CA TYR A 435 5.53 -38.81 -12.32
C TYR A 435 5.75 -37.57 -13.20
N ILE A 436 6.16 -36.45 -12.60
CA ILE A 436 6.49 -35.22 -13.34
C ILE A 436 7.71 -35.43 -14.24
N SER A 437 8.82 -35.98 -13.73
CA SER A 437 10.03 -36.24 -14.53
C SER A 437 9.71 -37.07 -15.80
N ARG A 438 8.94 -38.15 -15.65
CA ARG A 438 8.52 -39.01 -16.78
C ARG A 438 7.60 -38.28 -17.77
N THR A 439 6.78 -37.36 -17.31
CA THR A 439 5.78 -36.66 -18.13
C THR A 439 6.37 -35.42 -18.82
N ALA A 440 7.34 -34.76 -18.18
CA ALA A 440 8.09 -33.63 -18.71
C ALA A 440 9.23 -34.07 -19.65
N GLY A 441 9.65 -35.33 -19.59
CA GLY A 441 10.75 -35.85 -20.41
C GLY A 441 12.13 -35.43 -19.88
N GLU A 442 12.22 -35.15 -18.59
CA GLU A 442 13.41 -34.61 -17.91
C GLU A 442 13.97 -35.61 -16.89
N ASP A 443 15.25 -35.45 -16.54
CA ASP A 443 15.97 -36.37 -15.66
C ASP A 443 15.51 -36.24 -14.18
N LYS A 444 15.65 -37.32 -13.39
CA LYS A 444 15.20 -37.33 -11.99
C LYS A 444 15.92 -36.30 -11.12
N ASP A 445 17.17 -36.00 -11.44
CA ASP A 445 18.07 -35.15 -10.65
C ASP A 445 17.85 -33.64 -10.88
N LEU A 446 16.98 -33.26 -11.83
CA LEU A 446 16.66 -31.86 -12.09
C LEU A 446 15.89 -31.20 -10.94
N PHE A 447 15.15 -32.00 -10.15
CA PHE A 447 14.31 -31.53 -9.03
C PHE A 447 15.02 -31.60 -7.67
N VAL A 448 16.31 -31.90 -7.66
CA VAL A 448 17.16 -31.88 -6.46
C VAL A 448 18.04 -30.63 -6.52
N LEU A 449 17.89 -29.76 -5.52
CA LEU A 449 18.76 -28.61 -5.35
C LEU A 449 20.13 -29.10 -4.87
N PRO A 450 21.22 -28.78 -5.58
CA PRO A 450 22.56 -29.08 -5.08
C PRO A 450 22.86 -28.20 -3.86
N ASP A 451 23.62 -28.73 -2.90
CA ASP A 451 24.13 -27.93 -1.78
C ASP A 451 25.26 -27.04 -2.30
N LEU A 452 24.95 -25.75 -2.49
CA LEU A 452 25.91 -24.75 -2.95
C LEU A 452 27.16 -24.71 -2.06
N GLY A 453 27.01 -24.87 -0.75
CA GLY A 453 28.13 -24.80 0.19
C GLY A 453 29.10 -25.96 0.02
N GLU A 454 28.56 -27.19 -0.08
CA GLU A 454 29.39 -28.39 -0.25
C GLU A 454 30.07 -28.43 -1.63
N GLU A 455 29.34 -28.06 -2.69
CA GLU A 455 29.84 -28.03 -4.06
C GLU A 455 30.90 -26.93 -4.26
N ILE A 456 30.70 -25.73 -3.71
CA ILE A 456 31.70 -24.66 -3.74
C ILE A 456 32.94 -25.07 -2.95
N ALA A 457 32.78 -25.65 -1.76
CA ALA A 457 33.91 -26.14 -0.96
C ALA A 457 34.67 -27.29 -1.65
N ARG A 458 34.01 -28.09 -2.49
CA ARG A 458 34.69 -29.07 -3.35
C ARG A 458 35.49 -28.38 -4.46
N MET A 459 34.89 -27.43 -5.18
CA MET A 459 35.57 -26.67 -6.24
C MET A 459 36.75 -25.85 -5.71
N GLU A 460 36.66 -25.28 -4.51
CA GLU A 460 37.76 -24.56 -3.85
C GLU A 460 38.94 -25.49 -3.53
N ARG A 461 38.67 -26.73 -3.11
CA ARG A 461 39.70 -27.75 -2.90
C ARG A 461 40.38 -28.15 -4.21
N GLU A 462 39.60 -28.39 -5.26
CA GLU A 462 40.12 -28.72 -6.59
C GLU A 462 40.98 -27.58 -7.17
N LEU A 463 40.55 -26.31 -6.99
CA LEU A 463 41.34 -25.14 -7.39
C LEU A 463 42.67 -25.10 -6.64
N LYS A 464 42.64 -25.34 -5.32
CA LYS A 464 43.84 -25.34 -4.49
C LYS A 464 44.85 -26.41 -4.93
N GLU A 465 44.39 -27.65 -5.13
CA GLU A 465 45.23 -28.75 -5.62
C GLU A 465 45.81 -28.46 -7.01
N ARG A 466 45.02 -27.83 -7.90
CA ARG A 466 45.46 -27.45 -9.25
C ARG A 466 46.50 -26.31 -9.23
N LEU A 467 46.39 -25.37 -8.30
CA LEU A 467 47.39 -24.31 -8.10
C LEU A 467 48.70 -24.85 -7.53
N GLU A 468 48.64 -25.76 -6.56
CA GLU A 468 49.82 -26.44 -5.99
C GLU A 468 50.55 -27.28 -7.05
N ALA A 469 49.82 -28.03 -7.88
CA ALA A 469 50.41 -28.80 -8.98
C ALA A 469 51.08 -27.93 -10.05
N LEU A 470 50.54 -26.74 -10.34
CA LEU A 470 51.16 -25.76 -11.25
C LEU A 470 52.45 -25.20 -10.66
N ASP A 471 52.47 -24.93 -9.35
CA ASP A 471 53.65 -24.43 -8.66
C ASP A 471 54.80 -25.46 -8.70
N ASP A 472 54.50 -26.75 -8.44
CA ASP A 472 55.49 -27.83 -8.54
C ASP A 472 55.98 -28.01 -9.99
N GLN A 473 55.08 -27.97 -10.97
CA GLN A 473 55.41 -28.15 -12.39
C GLN A 473 56.39 -27.10 -12.93
N TYR A 474 56.24 -25.84 -12.51
CA TYR A 474 57.10 -24.74 -12.96
C TYR A 474 58.32 -24.52 -12.05
N ALA A 475 58.36 -25.10 -10.85
CA ALA A 475 59.53 -25.16 -10.00
C ALA A 475 60.60 -26.14 -10.54
N ASP A 476 60.18 -27.25 -11.14
CA ASP A 476 61.07 -28.31 -11.68
C ASP A 476 61.44 -28.12 -13.17
N ALA A 477 61.05 -27.01 -13.80
CA ALA A 477 61.24 -26.77 -15.23
C ALA A 477 62.67 -26.27 -15.56
N GLU A 478 63.62 -27.18 -15.76
CA GLU A 478 65.02 -26.87 -16.12
C GLU A 478 65.20 -26.22 -17.52
N ASP A 479 64.17 -26.27 -18.39
CA ASP A 479 64.24 -25.84 -19.80
C ASP A 479 63.80 -24.37 -20.05
N LEU A 480 63.40 -23.60 -19.02
CA LEU A 480 62.94 -22.20 -19.17
C LEU A 480 63.77 -21.22 -18.32
N THR A 481 64.00 -20.01 -18.86
CA THR A 481 64.53 -18.87 -18.08
C THR A 481 63.55 -18.45 -16.98
N GLU A 482 64.04 -18.13 -15.77
CA GLU A 482 63.23 -17.75 -14.58
C GLU A 482 62.08 -16.79 -14.90
N GLU A 483 62.35 -15.73 -15.67
CA GLU A 483 61.35 -14.72 -16.04
C GLU A 483 60.22 -15.26 -16.94
N LYS A 484 60.52 -16.24 -17.82
CA LYS A 484 59.50 -16.87 -18.68
C LYS A 484 58.70 -17.95 -17.96
N ALA A 485 59.31 -18.62 -16.99
CA ALA A 485 58.63 -19.58 -16.12
C ALA A 485 57.61 -18.86 -15.23
N GLN A 486 57.99 -17.72 -14.63
CA GLN A 486 57.10 -16.89 -13.82
C GLN A 486 55.92 -16.33 -14.61
N ASN A 487 56.15 -15.74 -15.78
CA ASN A 487 55.07 -15.20 -16.62
C ASN A 487 54.07 -16.28 -17.10
N LYS A 488 54.55 -17.50 -17.38
CA LYS A 488 53.66 -18.62 -17.74
C LYS A 488 52.87 -19.13 -16.54
N LEU A 489 53.51 -19.29 -15.39
CA LEU A 489 52.86 -19.68 -14.15
C LEU A 489 51.74 -18.71 -13.79
N GLU A 490 51.99 -17.40 -13.89
CA GLU A 490 50.99 -16.37 -13.61
C GLU A 490 49.81 -16.42 -14.59
N ASN A 491 50.07 -16.65 -15.88
CA ASN A 491 49.02 -16.80 -16.88
C ASN A 491 48.17 -18.08 -16.66
N ASP A 492 48.80 -19.20 -16.32
CA ASP A 492 48.10 -20.47 -16.05
C ASP A 492 47.30 -20.42 -14.75
N ARG A 493 47.82 -19.75 -13.71
CA ARG A 493 47.08 -19.43 -12.47
C ARG A 493 45.85 -18.57 -12.77
N ARG A 494 45.98 -17.58 -13.64
CA ARG A 494 44.85 -16.73 -14.08
C ARG A 494 43.80 -17.55 -14.82
N ILE A 495 44.20 -18.47 -15.69
CA ILE A 495 43.28 -19.38 -16.40
C ILE A 495 42.57 -20.29 -15.39
N ALA A 496 43.28 -20.90 -14.44
CA ALA A 496 42.68 -21.77 -13.42
C ALA A 496 41.65 -21.04 -12.53
N ARG A 497 41.96 -19.79 -12.13
CA ARG A 497 41.01 -18.94 -11.39
C ARG A 497 39.79 -18.57 -12.23
N LYS A 498 40.01 -18.27 -13.52
CA LYS A 498 38.92 -17.97 -14.45
C LYS A 498 38.01 -19.18 -14.69
N ASP A 499 38.58 -20.38 -14.86
CA ASP A 499 37.84 -21.64 -14.98
C ASP A 499 36.98 -21.88 -13.72
N PHE A 500 37.53 -21.62 -12.53
CA PHE A 500 36.79 -21.71 -11.27
C PHE A 500 35.65 -20.70 -11.18
N GLU A 501 35.88 -19.43 -11.58
CA GLU A 501 34.83 -18.42 -11.60
C GLU A 501 33.72 -18.74 -12.60
N GLU A 502 34.06 -19.27 -13.78
CA GLU A 502 33.10 -19.74 -14.78
C GLU A 502 32.31 -20.95 -14.25
N ALA A 503 32.97 -21.96 -13.69
CA ALA A 503 32.31 -23.14 -13.11
C ALA A 503 31.41 -22.77 -11.92
N ARG A 504 31.86 -21.85 -11.06
CA ARG A 504 31.07 -21.30 -9.95
C ARG A 504 29.84 -20.59 -10.49
N ARG A 505 30.00 -19.74 -11.51
CA ARG A 505 28.89 -19.04 -12.16
C ARG A 505 27.89 -20.02 -12.78
N ASP A 506 28.36 -21.06 -13.45
CA ASP A 506 27.51 -22.10 -14.02
C ASP A 506 26.74 -22.89 -12.96
N LEU A 507 27.36 -23.17 -11.81
CA LEU A 507 26.69 -23.77 -10.66
C LEU A 507 25.58 -22.84 -10.11
N TYR A 508 25.87 -21.55 -9.93
CA TYR A 508 24.87 -20.56 -9.50
C TYR A 508 23.71 -20.43 -10.49
N ASN A 509 24.00 -20.38 -11.80
CA ASN A 509 22.96 -20.35 -12.83
C ASN A 509 22.09 -21.62 -12.79
N THR A 510 22.73 -22.79 -12.71
CA THR A 510 22.02 -24.08 -12.63
C THR A 510 21.17 -24.18 -11.37
N TYR A 511 21.67 -23.70 -10.24
CA TYR A 511 20.92 -23.64 -8.99
C TYR A 511 19.72 -22.70 -9.12
N SER A 512 19.93 -21.50 -9.67
CA SER A 512 18.87 -20.50 -9.91
C SER A 512 17.76 -21.06 -10.79
N ASP A 513 18.12 -21.67 -11.93
CA ASP A 513 17.15 -22.25 -12.87
C ASP A 513 16.33 -23.39 -12.23
N ARG A 514 16.97 -24.24 -11.42
CA ARG A 514 16.29 -25.34 -10.71
C ARG A 514 15.38 -24.82 -9.61
N ALA A 515 15.84 -23.83 -8.83
CA ALA A 515 15.06 -23.19 -7.79
C ALA A 515 13.81 -22.51 -8.35
N GLU A 516 13.95 -21.78 -9.47
CA GLU A 516 12.84 -21.12 -10.15
C GLU A 516 11.80 -22.13 -10.67
N ARG A 517 12.25 -23.25 -11.24
CA ARG A 517 11.34 -24.33 -11.68
C ARG A 517 10.60 -24.99 -10.51
N LEU A 518 11.30 -25.28 -9.41
CA LEU A 518 10.69 -25.87 -8.22
C LEU A 518 9.62 -24.92 -7.65
N HIS A 519 9.93 -23.62 -7.59
CA HIS A 519 9.00 -22.59 -7.19
C HIS A 519 7.77 -22.54 -8.10
N ALA A 520 7.98 -22.52 -9.42
CA ALA A 520 6.89 -22.52 -10.39
C ALA A 520 5.95 -23.74 -10.24
N ILE A 521 6.51 -24.91 -9.95
CA ILE A 521 5.75 -26.14 -9.67
C ILE A 521 4.90 -26.00 -8.41
N GLU A 522 5.47 -25.51 -7.32
CA GLU A 522 4.77 -25.32 -6.06
C GLU A 522 3.58 -24.35 -6.24
N GLN A 523 3.82 -23.22 -6.89
CA GLN A 523 2.80 -22.21 -7.15
C GLN A 523 1.69 -22.71 -8.10
N LEU A 524 2.04 -23.48 -9.14
CA LEU A 524 1.05 -24.13 -10.00
C LEU A 524 0.22 -25.15 -9.24
N LEU A 525 0.82 -25.97 -8.37
CA LEU A 525 0.07 -26.93 -7.56
C LEU A 525 -0.87 -26.22 -6.59
N LYS A 526 -0.43 -25.15 -5.93
CA LYS A 526 -1.31 -24.28 -5.13
C LYS A 526 -2.46 -23.72 -5.97
N ALA A 527 -2.17 -23.19 -7.17
CA ALA A 527 -3.19 -22.66 -8.08
C ALA A 527 -4.23 -23.71 -8.49
N TYR A 528 -3.84 -24.97 -8.74
CA TYR A 528 -4.75 -26.04 -9.14
C TYR A 528 -5.54 -26.66 -7.98
N THR A 529 -5.03 -26.57 -6.74
CA THR A 529 -5.60 -27.25 -5.56
C THR A 529 -6.38 -26.33 -4.64
N LEU A 530 -5.84 -25.16 -4.32
CA LEU A 530 -6.40 -24.21 -3.37
C LEU A 530 -7.34 -23.20 -4.03
N TYR A 531 -7.06 -22.77 -5.26
CA TYR A 531 -7.82 -21.69 -5.91
C TYR A 531 -8.79 -22.23 -6.96
N GLU A 532 -10.05 -21.83 -6.90
CA GLU A 532 -11.11 -22.18 -7.83
C GLU A 532 -11.66 -20.95 -8.55
N LYS A 533 -11.97 -21.17 -9.84
CA LYS A 533 -12.64 -20.17 -10.66
C LYS A 533 -14.06 -19.93 -10.13
N ASP A 534 -14.47 -18.66 -10.18
CA ASP A 534 -15.75 -18.13 -9.71
C ASP A 534 -15.96 -18.15 -8.18
N VAL A 535 -14.92 -18.48 -7.41
CA VAL A 535 -14.91 -18.41 -5.94
C VAL A 535 -13.82 -17.46 -5.46
N GLU A 536 -12.55 -17.80 -5.66
CA GLU A 536 -11.41 -16.96 -5.25
C GLU A 536 -10.93 -16.01 -6.37
N TYR A 537 -11.25 -16.30 -7.63
CA TYR A 537 -10.97 -15.44 -8.77
C TYR A 537 -11.96 -15.66 -9.92
N ILE A 538 -12.07 -14.68 -10.81
CA ILE A 538 -12.79 -14.81 -12.09
C ILE A 538 -11.87 -14.49 -13.25
N VAL A 539 -12.24 -14.92 -14.46
CA VAL A 539 -11.53 -14.59 -15.69
C VAL A 539 -12.43 -13.71 -16.57
N GLN A 540 -12.01 -12.47 -16.83
CA GLN A 540 -12.72 -11.52 -17.69
C GLN A 540 -11.74 -10.88 -18.67
N GLU A 541 -12.15 -10.73 -19.94
CA GLU A 541 -11.32 -10.12 -21.01
C GLU A 541 -9.93 -10.76 -21.16
N GLY A 542 -9.80 -12.05 -20.86
CA GLY A 542 -8.51 -12.73 -20.88
C GLY A 542 -7.55 -12.24 -19.79
N ARG A 543 -8.05 -11.84 -18.62
CA ARG A 543 -7.28 -11.50 -17.41
C ARG A 543 -7.90 -12.16 -16.18
N VAL A 544 -7.05 -12.57 -15.23
CA VAL A 544 -7.49 -13.11 -13.93
C VAL A 544 -7.74 -11.94 -12.98
N MET A 545 -8.89 -11.95 -12.30
CA MET A 545 -9.29 -10.93 -11.35
C MET A 545 -9.67 -11.59 -10.03
N ILE A 546 -9.08 -11.15 -8.92
CA ILE A 546 -9.31 -11.74 -7.60
C ILE A 546 -10.71 -11.37 -7.12
N VAL A 547 -11.38 -12.30 -6.44
CA VAL A 547 -12.66 -12.03 -5.76
C VAL A 547 -12.42 -12.04 -4.26
N ASP A 548 -12.79 -10.96 -3.59
CA ASP A 548 -12.82 -10.93 -2.13
C ASP A 548 -13.90 -11.89 -1.63
N GLN A 549 -13.51 -12.89 -0.85
CA GLN A 549 -14.41 -13.91 -0.33
C GLN A 549 -15.47 -13.35 0.63
N HIS A 550 -15.17 -12.26 1.36
CA HIS A 550 -16.10 -11.68 2.33
C HIS A 550 -17.13 -10.77 1.67
N THR A 551 -16.72 -10.03 0.64
CA THR A 551 -17.56 -9.00 0.01
C THR A 551 -18.10 -9.42 -1.36
N GLY A 552 -17.58 -10.50 -1.95
CA GLY A 552 -17.87 -10.93 -3.32
C GLY A 552 -17.42 -9.92 -4.39
N ARG A 553 -16.57 -8.95 -4.00
CA ARG A 553 -16.09 -7.88 -4.89
C ARG A 553 -14.97 -8.40 -5.75
N VAL A 554 -15.03 -8.06 -7.04
CA VAL A 554 -13.91 -8.24 -7.95
C VAL A 554 -12.87 -7.17 -7.61
N LEU A 555 -11.76 -7.58 -7.01
CA LEU A 555 -10.62 -6.74 -6.70
C LEU A 555 -9.79 -6.56 -7.97
N ALA A 556 -10.25 -5.64 -8.83
CA ALA A 556 -9.53 -5.27 -10.03
C ALA A 556 -8.10 -4.82 -9.70
N GLY A 557 -7.12 -5.28 -10.48
CA GLY A 557 -5.72 -4.86 -10.36
C GLY A 557 -4.93 -5.48 -9.19
N ARG A 558 -5.58 -6.18 -8.27
CA ARG A 558 -4.86 -6.99 -7.28
C ARG A 558 -4.34 -8.27 -7.91
N ARG A 559 -3.13 -8.64 -7.52
CA ARG A 559 -2.47 -9.89 -7.91
C ARG A 559 -2.09 -10.68 -6.67
N TYR A 560 -2.06 -11.99 -6.80
CA TYR A 560 -1.44 -12.86 -5.80
C TYR A 560 0.08 -12.70 -5.90
N SER A 561 0.76 -12.63 -4.75
CA SER A 561 2.21 -12.48 -4.66
C SER A 561 2.94 -13.77 -5.07
N ASP A 562 4.26 -13.67 -5.16
CA ASP A 562 5.15 -14.85 -5.19
C ASP A 562 4.91 -15.82 -6.37
N GLY A 563 4.59 -15.30 -7.55
CA GLY A 563 4.38 -16.12 -8.74
C GLY A 563 3.02 -16.84 -8.80
N LEU A 564 2.20 -16.78 -7.74
CA LEU A 564 0.90 -17.47 -7.68
C LEU A 564 -0.10 -16.92 -8.68
N HIS A 565 -0.09 -15.60 -8.94
CA HIS A 565 -0.99 -15.02 -9.93
C HIS A 565 -0.64 -15.49 -11.34
N GLN A 566 0.65 -15.55 -11.65
CA GLN A 566 1.20 -16.08 -12.90
C GLN A 566 0.83 -17.55 -13.07
N ALA A 567 0.89 -18.33 -11.99
CA ALA A 567 0.47 -19.71 -11.97
C ALA A 567 -1.04 -19.87 -12.27
N ILE A 568 -1.91 -19.00 -11.72
CA ILE A 568 -3.36 -19.01 -12.02
C ILE A 568 -3.63 -18.56 -13.46
N GLU A 569 -2.92 -17.55 -13.95
CA GLU A 569 -2.99 -17.12 -15.36
C GLU A 569 -2.60 -18.26 -16.30
N ALA A 570 -1.49 -18.95 -16.01
CA ALA A 570 -1.05 -20.12 -16.76
C ALA A 570 -2.12 -21.24 -16.69
N LYS A 571 -2.62 -21.57 -15.49
CA LYS A 571 -3.70 -22.56 -15.29
C LYS A 571 -4.93 -22.30 -16.16
N GLU A 572 -5.37 -21.05 -16.26
CA GLU A 572 -6.55 -20.64 -17.04
C GLU A 572 -6.24 -20.39 -18.52
N ASN A 573 -5.01 -20.64 -18.97
CA ASN A 573 -4.53 -20.40 -20.33
C ASN A 573 -4.70 -18.93 -20.77
N VAL A 574 -4.43 -18.03 -19.83
CA VAL A 574 -4.38 -16.59 -19.99
C VAL A 574 -2.93 -16.17 -20.25
N LYS A 575 -2.71 -15.03 -20.93
CA LYS A 575 -1.36 -14.49 -21.12
C LYS A 575 -0.74 -14.18 -19.74
N VAL A 576 0.31 -14.92 -19.39
CA VAL A 576 1.07 -14.72 -18.15
C VAL A 576 1.70 -13.34 -18.19
N GLN A 577 1.43 -12.53 -17.18
CA GLN A 577 2.00 -11.20 -17.05
C GLN A 577 3.31 -11.28 -16.25
N ALA A 578 4.32 -10.47 -16.63
CA ALA A 578 5.59 -10.42 -15.91
C ALA A 578 5.40 -10.28 -14.39
N ALA A 579 6.31 -10.90 -13.63
CA ALA A 579 6.42 -10.76 -12.18
C ALA A 579 6.39 -9.28 -11.79
N THR A 580 5.72 -8.95 -10.69
CA THR A 580 5.64 -7.57 -10.20
C THR A 580 6.48 -7.43 -8.95
N GLN A 581 7.30 -6.39 -8.89
CA GLN A 581 8.07 -6.01 -7.70
C GLN A 581 7.51 -4.74 -7.08
N THR A 582 7.69 -4.59 -5.77
CA THR A 582 7.39 -3.37 -5.03
C THR A 582 8.41 -2.29 -5.38
N TYR A 583 7.96 -1.15 -5.92
CA TYR A 583 8.79 0.03 -6.15
C TYR A 583 8.71 1.03 -5.00
N ALA A 584 7.54 1.11 -4.37
CA ALA A 584 7.29 2.05 -3.29
C ALA A 584 6.19 1.51 -2.39
N THR A 585 6.33 1.73 -1.09
CA THR A 585 5.33 1.33 -0.10
C THR A 585 5.31 2.33 1.05
N ILE A 586 4.14 2.59 1.64
CA ILE A 586 3.98 3.34 2.89
C ILE A 586 2.70 2.88 3.61
N THR A 587 2.73 2.78 4.93
CA THR A 587 1.50 2.59 5.71
C THR A 587 0.73 3.90 5.86
N LEU A 588 -0.61 3.85 5.94
CA LEU A 588 -1.42 5.05 6.17
C LEU A 588 -1.03 5.74 7.50
N GLN A 589 -0.66 4.96 8.51
CA GLN A 589 -0.15 5.45 9.78
C GLN A 589 1.06 6.38 9.57
N ASN A 590 2.11 5.88 8.92
CA ASN A 590 3.31 6.67 8.70
C ASN A 590 3.09 7.81 7.72
N TYR A 591 2.19 7.67 6.75
CA TYR A 591 1.80 8.77 5.87
C TYR A 591 1.21 9.95 6.66
N PHE A 592 0.22 9.70 7.52
CA PHE A 592 -0.43 10.77 8.28
C PHE A 592 0.43 11.35 9.40
N ARG A 593 1.41 10.58 9.92
CA ARG A 593 2.41 11.08 10.89
C ARG A 593 3.37 12.13 10.30
N MET A 594 3.44 12.28 8.97
CA MET A 594 4.26 13.32 8.33
C MET A 594 3.62 14.71 8.36
N TYR A 595 2.32 14.80 8.67
CA TYR A 595 1.66 16.10 8.77
C TYR A 595 2.11 16.82 10.04
N HIS A 596 2.45 18.10 9.93
CA HIS A 596 2.73 18.94 11.10
C HIS A 596 1.58 18.90 12.10
N LYS A 597 0.35 19.04 11.58
CA LYS A 597 -0.87 18.96 12.36
C LYS A 597 -1.85 17.97 11.71
N LEU A 598 -2.33 17.03 12.50
CA LEU A 598 -3.31 16.03 12.09
C LEU A 598 -4.52 16.13 13.00
N SER A 599 -5.73 16.17 12.44
CA SER A 599 -6.98 16.16 13.19
C SER A 599 -7.96 15.18 12.57
N GLY A 600 -9.00 14.81 13.32
CA GLY A 600 -9.99 13.86 12.82
C GLY A 600 -11.36 14.06 13.42
N MET A 601 -12.39 13.69 12.69
CA MET A 601 -13.77 13.69 13.20
C MET A 601 -14.43 12.35 12.94
N THR A 602 -15.22 11.87 13.89
CA THR A 602 -16.01 10.64 13.73
C THR A 602 -17.14 10.61 14.76
N GLY A 603 -18.09 9.69 14.59
CA GLY A 603 -19.14 9.45 15.60
C GLY A 603 -18.76 8.48 16.72
N THR A 604 -17.63 7.79 16.58
CA THR A 604 -17.28 6.63 17.42
C THR A 604 -15.77 6.43 17.55
N ALA A 605 -15.06 7.35 18.21
CA ALA A 605 -13.60 7.26 18.42
C ALA A 605 -13.20 6.80 19.83
N GLU A 606 -14.04 7.00 20.84
CA GLU A 606 -13.73 6.75 22.25
C GLU A 606 -13.24 5.31 22.49
N THR A 607 -13.77 4.34 21.75
CA THR A 607 -13.37 2.93 21.85
C THR A 607 -11.91 2.69 21.46
N GLU A 608 -11.35 3.51 20.58
CA GLU A 608 -9.98 3.39 20.04
C GLU A 608 -9.07 4.55 20.50
N ALA A 609 -9.48 5.32 21.51
CA ALA A 609 -8.73 6.48 22.00
C ALA A 609 -7.27 6.14 22.39
N GLU A 610 -7.06 4.94 22.96
CA GLU A 610 -5.71 4.47 23.30
C GLU A 610 -4.84 4.21 22.05
N GLU A 611 -5.43 3.71 20.97
CA GLU A 611 -4.74 3.49 19.69
C GLU A 611 -4.37 4.83 19.04
N PHE A 612 -5.30 5.79 19.00
CA PHE A 612 -5.05 7.13 18.45
C PHE A 612 -3.93 7.86 19.18
N HIS A 613 -3.95 7.88 20.51
CA HIS A 613 -2.90 8.54 21.28
C HIS A 613 -1.54 7.82 21.13
N LYS A 614 -1.51 6.49 21.13
CA LYS A 614 -0.23 5.75 21.00
C LYS A 614 0.44 5.96 19.65
N ILE A 615 -0.34 5.87 18.56
CA ILE A 615 0.17 5.92 17.18
C ILE A 615 0.33 7.36 16.68
N TYR A 616 -0.68 8.20 16.88
CA TYR A 616 -0.78 9.53 16.25
C TYR A 616 -0.64 10.69 17.23
N LYS A 617 -0.54 10.44 18.54
CA LYS A 617 -0.52 11.49 19.58
C LYS A 617 -1.79 12.37 19.58
N MET A 618 -2.91 11.78 19.19
CA MET A 618 -4.21 12.44 19.18
C MET A 618 -5.08 11.92 20.32
N ASP A 619 -5.56 12.82 21.16
CA ASP A 619 -6.60 12.57 22.15
C ASP A 619 -7.99 12.65 21.50
N VAL A 620 -8.93 11.87 22.06
CA VAL A 620 -10.32 11.85 21.63
C VAL A 620 -11.15 12.67 22.61
N ILE A 621 -11.79 13.73 22.10
CA ILE A 621 -12.68 14.59 22.87
C ILE A 621 -14.12 14.32 22.42
N VAL A 622 -14.95 13.87 23.36
CA VAL A 622 -16.36 13.58 23.09
C VAL A 622 -17.16 14.86 23.23
N ILE A 623 -17.63 15.37 22.09
CA ILE A 623 -18.42 16.61 22.00
C ILE A 623 -19.87 16.30 22.41
N PRO A 624 -20.50 17.14 23.25
CA PRO A 624 -21.90 16.97 23.59
C PRO A 624 -22.81 17.13 22.37
N THR A 625 -23.94 16.43 22.35
CA THR A 625 -24.94 16.61 21.29
C THR A 625 -25.69 17.93 21.47
N ASN A 626 -26.11 18.55 20.38
CA ASN A 626 -26.91 19.78 20.42
C ASN A 626 -28.26 19.53 21.15
N GLU A 627 -28.90 18.41 20.82
CA GLU A 627 -30.14 17.94 21.44
C GLU A 627 -29.91 16.57 22.11
N PRO A 628 -30.62 16.24 23.21
CA PRO A 628 -30.44 14.97 23.91
C PRO A 628 -31.00 13.79 23.10
N ILE A 629 -30.26 12.69 23.05
CA ILE A 629 -30.65 11.48 22.31
C ILE A 629 -31.89 10.82 22.94
N GLN A 630 -32.96 10.64 22.16
CA GLN A 630 -34.22 9.99 22.59
C GLN A 630 -34.37 8.55 22.08
N ARG A 631 -33.34 7.99 21.41
CA ARG A 631 -33.36 6.64 20.85
C ARG A 631 -33.45 5.57 21.95
N ALA A 632 -34.35 4.60 21.77
CA ALA A 632 -34.44 3.41 22.61
C ALA A 632 -33.50 2.30 22.07
N ASP A 633 -32.42 2.02 22.79
CA ASP A 633 -31.51 0.90 22.49
C ASP A 633 -31.95 -0.34 23.28
N LEU A 634 -32.58 -1.30 22.60
CA LEU A 634 -33.10 -2.54 23.18
C LEU A 634 -31.98 -3.59 23.36
N ASP A 635 -32.20 -4.53 24.29
CA ASP A 635 -31.31 -5.67 24.49
C ASP A 635 -31.28 -6.61 23.28
N ASP A 636 -30.14 -7.29 23.12
CA ASP A 636 -29.93 -8.26 22.06
C ASP A 636 -30.83 -9.49 22.24
N LEU A 637 -31.40 -9.96 21.13
CA LEU A 637 -32.17 -11.20 21.06
C LEU A 637 -31.26 -12.31 20.56
N VAL A 638 -30.99 -13.30 21.42
CA VAL A 638 -30.09 -14.41 21.11
C VAL A 638 -30.89 -15.67 20.78
N PHE A 639 -30.56 -16.28 19.65
CA PHE A 639 -31.20 -17.48 19.10
C PHE A 639 -30.22 -18.65 19.06
N LYS A 640 -30.74 -19.87 19.02
CA LYS A 640 -29.93 -21.08 18.93
C LYS A 640 -29.38 -21.27 17.52
N THR A 641 -30.22 -21.06 16.51
CA THR A 641 -29.88 -21.26 15.10
C THR A 641 -30.00 -19.99 14.27
N THR A 642 -29.19 -19.88 13.21
CA THR A 642 -29.25 -18.76 12.25
C THR A 642 -30.61 -18.68 11.55
N ARG A 643 -31.30 -19.82 11.37
CA ARG A 643 -32.61 -19.87 10.72
C ARG A 643 -33.70 -19.20 11.55
N GLU A 644 -33.74 -19.47 12.86
CA GLU A 644 -34.67 -18.83 13.79
C GLU A 644 -34.44 -17.32 13.85
N LYS A 645 -33.17 -16.90 13.95
CA LYS A 645 -32.74 -15.51 13.91
C LYS A 645 -33.34 -14.76 12.71
N TYR A 646 -33.16 -15.28 11.49
CA TYR A 646 -33.67 -14.61 10.29
C TYR A 646 -35.20 -14.57 10.23
N THR A 647 -35.89 -15.62 10.67
CA THR A 647 -37.35 -15.58 10.76
C THR A 647 -37.83 -14.48 11.71
N ALA A 648 -37.21 -14.37 12.90
CA ALA A 648 -37.54 -13.34 13.88
C ALA A 648 -37.28 -11.91 13.36
N VAL A 649 -36.15 -11.70 12.65
CA VAL A 649 -35.85 -10.41 12.00
C VAL A 649 -36.93 -10.06 10.97
N ILE A 650 -37.33 -11.00 10.12
CA ILE A 650 -38.35 -10.76 9.08
C ILE A 650 -39.73 -10.45 9.69
N ASP A 651 -40.13 -11.17 10.74
CA ASP A 651 -41.39 -10.90 11.44
C ASP A 651 -41.39 -9.49 12.07
N LYS A 652 -40.24 -9.06 12.60
CA LYS A 652 -40.10 -7.70 13.14
C LYS A 652 -40.15 -6.62 12.05
N ILE A 653 -39.48 -6.85 10.91
CA ILE A 653 -39.56 -5.95 9.75
C ILE A 653 -41.01 -5.81 9.28
N ARG A 654 -41.76 -6.92 9.23
CA ARG A 654 -43.19 -6.90 8.87
C ARG A 654 -43.99 -6.03 9.83
N GLU A 655 -43.81 -6.20 11.14
CA GLU A 655 -44.50 -5.41 12.17
C GLU A 655 -44.30 -3.89 11.97
N TYR A 656 -43.06 -3.45 11.77
CA TYR A 656 -42.78 -2.03 11.53
C TYR A 656 -43.30 -1.54 10.17
N HIS A 657 -43.18 -2.36 9.14
CA HIS A 657 -43.67 -2.02 7.80
C HIS A 657 -45.20 -1.83 7.79
N GLU A 658 -45.95 -2.68 8.50
CA GLU A 658 -47.40 -2.57 8.68
C GLU A 658 -47.80 -1.33 9.49
N LYS A 659 -47.00 -0.96 10.51
CA LYS A 659 -47.15 0.30 11.25
C LYS A 659 -46.79 1.53 10.40
N GLY A 660 -46.04 1.34 9.31
CA GLY A 660 -45.52 2.39 8.44
C GLY A 660 -44.22 3.02 8.95
N GLN A 661 -43.57 2.44 9.95
CA GLN A 661 -42.29 2.90 10.48
C GLN A 661 -41.14 2.47 9.55
N PRO A 662 -40.20 3.36 9.19
CA PRO A 662 -39.06 2.98 8.36
C PRO A 662 -38.07 2.08 9.10
N VAL A 663 -37.47 1.14 8.38
CA VAL A 663 -36.55 0.14 8.93
C VAL A 663 -35.23 0.11 8.14
N LEU A 664 -34.12 0.21 8.86
CA LEU A 664 -32.78 -0.05 8.35
C LEU A 664 -32.25 -1.36 8.95
N VAL A 665 -31.94 -2.33 8.10
CA VAL A 665 -31.42 -3.64 8.48
C VAL A 665 -29.92 -3.68 8.17
N GLY A 666 -29.09 -3.82 9.20
CA GLY A 666 -27.63 -3.95 9.05
C GLY A 666 -27.20 -5.40 9.02
N THR A 667 -26.45 -5.80 8.00
CA THR A 667 -25.85 -7.14 7.85
C THR A 667 -24.33 -7.07 7.81
N THR A 668 -23.64 -8.16 8.10
CA THR A 668 -22.17 -8.26 8.10
C THR A 668 -21.58 -8.63 6.73
N SER A 669 -22.36 -9.29 5.86
CA SER A 669 -21.91 -9.73 4.54
C SER A 669 -22.98 -9.55 3.47
N VAL A 670 -22.52 -9.56 2.21
CA VAL A 670 -23.38 -9.49 1.01
C VAL A 670 -24.21 -10.76 0.86
N GLU A 671 -23.69 -11.93 1.27
CA GLU A 671 -24.45 -13.17 1.23
C GLU A 671 -25.67 -13.11 2.16
N VAL A 672 -25.51 -12.52 3.34
CA VAL A 672 -26.59 -12.36 4.32
C VAL A 672 -27.64 -11.37 3.81
N SER A 673 -27.23 -10.24 3.21
CA SER A 673 -28.17 -9.26 2.65
C SER A 673 -28.99 -9.84 1.50
N GLU A 674 -28.37 -10.58 0.58
CA GLU A 674 -29.06 -11.25 -0.54
C GLU A 674 -29.99 -12.36 -0.06
N THR A 675 -29.65 -13.04 1.04
CA THR A 675 -30.52 -14.04 1.66
C THR A 675 -31.74 -13.40 2.30
N LEU A 676 -31.57 -12.33 3.08
CA LEU A 676 -32.68 -11.58 3.66
C LEU A 676 -33.56 -10.91 2.59
N SER A 677 -32.95 -10.37 1.54
CA SER A 677 -33.64 -9.81 0.37
C SER A 677 -34.58 -10.86 -0.25
N ARG A 678 -34.08 -12.06 -0.55
CA ARG A 678 -34.90 -13.16 -1.08
C ARG A 678 -36.04 -13.55 -0.13
N MET A 679 -35.82 -13.50 1.18
CA MET A 679 -36.86 -13.79 2.18
C MET A 679 -37.94 -12.70 2.23
N LEU A 680 -37.56 -11.42 2.19
CA LEU A 680 -38.51 -10.30 2.12
C LEU A 680 -39.31 -10.28 0.82
N GLN A 681 -38.68 -10.62 -0.31
CA GLN A 681 -39.38 -10.74 -1.60
C GLN A 681 -40.49 -11.80 -1.56
N ARG A 682 -40.26 -12.93 -0.87
CA ARG A 682 -41.27 -13.97 -0.68
C ARG A 682 -42.46 -13.51 0.17
N GLN A 683 -42.23 -12.56 1.08
CA GLN A 683 -43.27 -11.93 1.91
C GLN A 683 -43.96 -10.74 1.20
N GLY A 684 -43.53 -10.37 -0.01
CA GLY A 684 -44.11 -9.25 -0.75
C GLY A 684 -43.70 -7.86 -0.25
N ILE A 685 -42.69 -7.76 0.62
CA ILE A 685 -42.21 -6.49 1.19
C ILE A 685 -41.22 -5.86 0.22
N LYS A 686 -41.52 -4.64 -0.26
CA LYS A 686 -40.61 -3.86 -1.08
C LYS A 686 -39.45 -3.35 -0.23
N HIS A 687 -38.23 -3.53 -0.70
CA HIS A 687 -37.02 -3.12 0.00
C HIS A 687 -35.90 -2.78 -0.98
N ASN A 688 -34.92 -2.03 -0.50
CA ASN A 688 -33.68 -1.72 -1.20
C ASN A 688 -32.49 -2.42 -0.54
N VAL A 689 -31.46 -2.77 -1.32
CA VAL A 689 -30.24 -3.41 -0.82
C VAL A 689 -29.02 -2.57 -1.19
N LEU A 690 -28.18 -2.25 -0.20
CA LEU A 690 -26.96 -1.48 -0.33
C LEU A 690 -25.75 -2.40 -0.12
N ASN A 691 -24.94 -2.58 -1.17
CA ASN A 691 -23.82 -3.53 -1.22
C ASN A 691 -22.44 -2.83 -1.26
N ALA A 692 -22.39 -1.50 -1.09
CA ALA A 692 -21.20 -0.66 -1.05
C ALA A 692 -20.30 -0.79 -2.30
N LYS A 693 -20.90 -0.84 -3.50
CA LYS A 693 -20.15 -0.82 -4.77
C LYS A 693 -19.81 0.62 -5.16
N GLN A 694 -18.54 0.93 -5.47
CA GLN A 694 -18.08 2.27 -5.85
C GLN A 694 -18.87 2.87 -7.03
N ASP A 695 -19.12 2.09 -8.08
CA ASP A 695 -19.90 2.52 -9.26
C ASP A 695 -21.36 2.91 -8.93
N ARG A 696 -21.82 2.58 -7.73
CA ARG A 696 -23.17 2.85 -7.25
C ARG A 696 -23.21 3.80 -6.06
N ALA A 697 -22.09 4.36 -5.60
CA ALA A 697 -22.05 5.22 -4.41
C ALA A 697 -23.06 6.38 -4.49
N LYS A 698 -23.20 7.02 -5.66
CA LYS A 698 -24.21 8.05 -5.92
C LYS A 698 -25.64 7.50 -5.80
N THR A 699 -25.93 6.35 -6.41
CA THR A 699 -27.24 5.69 -6.32
C THR A 699 -27.55 5.23 -4.90
N GLU A 700 -26.56 4.72 -4.17
CA GLU A 700 -26.70 4.30 -2.79
C GLU A 700 -27.00 5.50 -1.88
N ALA A 701 -26.31 6.64 -2.08
CA ALA A 701 -26.61 7.87 -1.34
C ALA A 701 -28.06 8.34 -1.56
N LEU A 702 -28.57 8.26 -2.80
CA LEU A 702 -29.97 8.55 -3.11
C LEU A 702 -30.94 7.62 -2.38
N ILE A 703 -30.67 6.32 -2.40
CA ILE A 703 -31.49 5.31 -1.69
C ILE A 703 -31.47 5.57 -0.18
N VAL A 704 -30.33 5.95 0.39
CA VAL A 704 -30.18 6.23 1.82
C VAL A 704 -30.94 7.50 2.22
N ALA A 705 -30.90 8.54 1.39
CA ALA A 705 -31.69 9.75 1.62
C ALA A 705 -33.20 9.45 1.65
N GLU A 706 -33.66 8.49 0.85
CA GLU A 706 -35.05 8.02 0.81
C GLU A 706 -35.39 6.99 1.91
N ALA A 707 -34.41 6.47 2.65
CA ALA A 707 -34.61 5.42 3.64
C ALA A 707 -35.45 5.87 4.86
N GLY A 708 -35.58 7.18 5.07
CA GLY A 708 -36.40 7.78 6.13
C GLY A 708 -37.87 8.01 5.76
N HIS A 709 -38.31 7.59 4.56
CA HIS A 709 -39.71 7.68 4.15
C HIS A 709 -40.60 6.64 4.85
N ARG A 710 -41.89 6.96 4.98
CA ARG A 710 -42.88 6.08 5.60
C ARG A 710 -42.90 4.69 4.95
N ALA A 711 -42.86 3.64 5.78
CA ALA A 711 -42.81 2.23 5.38
C ALA A 711 -41.59 1.82 4.52
N ALA A 712 -40.54 2.64 4.43
CA ALA A 712 -39.32 2.27 3.71
C ALA A 712 -38.56 1.15 4.43
N VAL A 713 -38.06 0.17 3.67
CA VAL A 713 -37.23 -0.92 4.19
C VAL A 713 -35.92 -0.94 3.40
N THR A 714 -34.80 -0.78 4.11
CA THR A 714 -33.48 -0.73 3.49
C THR A 714 -32.56 -1.73 4.18
N ILE A 715 -31.90 -2.58 3.41
CA ILE A 715 -30.87 -3.51 3.87
C ILE A 715 -29.51 -2.91 3.52
N ALA A 716 -28.63 -2.74 4.52
CA ALA A 716 -27.27 -2.24 4.35
C ALA A 716 -26.26 -3.32 4.76
N THR A 717 -25.37 -3.67 3.84
CA THR A 717 -24.22 -4.52 4.14
C THR A 717 -23.11 -3.70 4.78
N ASN A 718 -22.61 -4.15 5.92
CA ASN A 718 -21.67 -3.45 6.78
C ASN A 718 -22.10 -1.98 6.98
N MET A 719 -21.33 -1.06 6.41
CA MET A 719 -21.54 0.38 6.51
C MET A 719 -21.89 1.01 5.15
N ALA A 720 -22.55 0.28 4.26
CA ALA A 720 -23.03 0.85 2.99
C ALA A 720 -23.91 2.09 3.24
N GLY A 721 -23.76 3.14 2.42
CA GLY A 721 -24.41 4.43 2.66
C GLY A 721 -23.78 5.30 3.76
N ARG A 722 -22.51 5.08 4.11
CA ARG A 722 -21.74 5.96 5.01
C ARG A 722 -21.56 7.37 4.46
N GLY A 723 -21.49 8.35 5.36
CA GLY A 723 -21.40 9.77 5.02
C GLY A 723 -22.71 10.40 4.51
N THR A 724 -23.81 9.64 4.39
CA THR A 724 -25.13 10.19 4.00
C THR A 724 -26.11 10.13 5.17
N ASP A 725 -26.79 11.25 5.40
CA ASP A 725 -27.79 11.38 6.45
C ASP A 725 -29.15 10.77 6.04
N ILE A 726 -29.87 10.18 6.99
CA ILE A 726 -31.22 9.65 6.78
C ILE A 726 -32.19 10.63 7.43
N LYS A 727 -32.79 11.50 6.62
CA LYS A 727 -33.77 12.48 7.10
C LYS A 727 -35.15 11.83 7.22
N LEU A 728 -35.80 12.02 8.37
CA LEU A 728 -37.16 11.51 8.58
C LEU A 728 -38.18 12.36 7.80
N SER A 729 -39.12 11.71 7.13
CA SER A 729 -40.23 12.40 6.48
C SER A 729 -41.28 12.90 7.47
N PRO A 730 -42.06 13.94 7.11
CA PRO A 730 -43.16 14.40 7.95
C PRO A 730 -44.11 13.25 8.36
N GLY A 731 -44.42 13.16 9.66
CA GLY A 731 -45.26 12.10 10.24
C GLY A 731 -44.54 10.82 10.65
N VAL A 732 -43.25 10.64 10.34
CA VAL A 732 -42.47 9.46 10.77
C VAL A 732 -42.06 9.54 12.25
N VAL A 733 -41.81 10.76 12.76
CA VAL A 733 -41.50 11.03 14.17
C VAL A 733 -42.61 10.48 15.09
N GLU A 734 -43.88 10.67 14.70
CA GLU A 734 -45.05 10.16 15.44
C GLU A 734 -45.16 8.64 15.42
N LEU A 735 -44.55 7.97 14.44
CA LEU A 735 -44.52 6.51 14.31
C LEU A 735 -43.38 5.87 15.12
N GLY A 736 -42.62 6.65 15.89
CA GLY A 736 -41.48 6.18 16.68
C GLY A 736 -40.12 6.38 15.99
N GLY A 737 -40.07 7.10 14.86
CA GLY A 737 -38.83 7.41 14.15
C GLY A 737 -38.23 6.23 13.38
N LEU A 738 -36.92 6.25 13.13
CA LEU A 738 -36.23 5.18 12.39
C LEU A 738 -35.94 3.97 13.30
N ALA A 739 -36.31 2.77 12.85
CA ALA A 739 -35.98 1.51 13.50
C ALA A 739 -34.72 0.88 12.88
N ILE A 740 -33.75 0.50 13.71
CA ILE A 740 -32.49 -0.12 13.32
C ILE A 740 -32.48 -1.58 13.78
N LEU A 741 -32.27 -2.51 12.84
CA LEU A 741 -32.17 -3.94 13.12
C LEU A 741 -30.81 -4.48 12.70
N GLY A 742 -29.96 -4.83 13.67
CA GLY A 742 -28.70 -5.53 13.41
C GLY A 742 -28.94 -7.04 13.32
N THR A 743 -28.54 -7.68 12.22
CA THR A 743 -28.78 -9.13 12.04
C THR A 743 -27.71 -10.00 12.68
N GLU A 744 -26.59 -9.39 13.07
CA GLU A 744 -25.42 -9.96 13.73
C GLU A 744 -24.68 -8.85 14.48
N ARG A 745 -23.76 -9.25 15.37
CA ARG A 745 -22.77 -8.36 15.97
C ARG A 745 -21.51 -8.32 15.11
N HIS A 746 -20.99 -7.13 14.85
CA HIS A 746 -19.71 -7.00 14.16
C HIS A 746 -18.55 -7.37 15.09
N GLU A 747 -17.38 -7.63 14.51
CA GLU A 747 -16.15 -7.88 15.27
C GLU A 747 -15.77 -6.72 16.18
N SER A 748 -16.12 -5.49 15.77
CA SER A 748 -15.92 -4.28 16.55
C SER A 748 -17.24 -3.67 16.99
N ARG A 749 -17.30 -3.30 18.27
CA ARG A 749 -18.42 -2.58 18.89
C ARG A 749 -18.65 -1.22 18.25
N ARG A 750 -17.58 -0.60 17.72
CA ARG A 750 -17.63 0.68 17.03
C ARG A 750 -18.60 0.66 15.85
N ILE A 751 -18.51 -0.37 15.01
CA ILE A 751 -19.38 -0.54 13.83
C ILE A 751 -20.84 -0.71 14.26
N ASP A 752 -21.09 -1.46 15.33
CA ASP A 752 -22.44 -1.60 15.89
C ASP A 752 -22.99 -0.25 16.37
N LEU A 753 -22.17 0.58 17.05
CA LEU A 753 -22.56 1.92 17.49
C LEU A 753 -22.83 2.86 16.31
N GLN A 754 -22.07 2.76 15.22
CA GLN A 754 -22.32 3.52 14.00
C GLN A 754 -23.67 3.15 13.36
N LEU A 755 -24.01 1.86 13.34
CA LEU A 755 -25.29 1.39 12.83
C LEU A 755 -26.45 1.93 13.68
N ARG A 756 -26.34 1.86 15.02
CA ARG A 756 -27.33 2.46 15.94
C ARG A 756 -27.46 3.96 15.75
N GLY A 757 -26.32 4.65 15.59
CA GLY A 757 -26.22 6.08 15.38
C GLY A 757 -26.88 6.57 14.09
N ARG A 758 -27.36 5.69 13.21
CA ARG A 758 -28.17 6.08 12.07
C ARG A 758 -29.57 6.58 12.48
N ALA A 759 -30.08 6.17 13.64
CA ALA A 759 -31.34 6.63 14.23
C ALA A 759 -31.11 7.56 15.44
N GLY A 760 -32.13 8.36 15.74
CA GLY A 760 -32.18 9.27 16.88
C GLY A 760 -31.24 10.47 16.77
N ARG A 761 -31.18 11.08 15.59
CA ARG A 761 -30.31 12.23 15.29
C ARG A 761 -31.00 13.53 15.68
N GLN A 762 -30.24 14.52 16.19
CA GLN A 762 -30.79 15.82 16.65
C GLN A 762 -32.01 15.67 17.59
N GLY A 763 -32.00 14.65 18.46
CA GLY A 763 -33.07 14.39 19.41
C GLY A 763 -34.29 13.66 18.85
N ASP A 764 -34.28 13.23 17.59
CA ASP A 764 -35.35 12.42 17.01
C ASP A 764 -35.60 11.13 17.83
N PRO A 765 -36.85 10.63 17.89
CA PRO A 765 -37.12 9.30 18.40
C PRO A 765 -36.54 8.24 17.45
N GLY A 766 -36.30 7.05 17.98
CA GLY A 766 -35.84 5.91 17.20
C GLY A 766 -35.71 4.68 18.06
N GLU A 767 -35.51 3.54 17.42
CA GLU A 767 -35.34 2.25 18.11
C GLU A 767 -34.16 1.50 17.50
N SER A 768 -33.37 0.79 18.32
CA SER A 768 -32.34 -0.11 17.82
C SER A 768 -32.35 -1.46 18.54
N GLN A 769 -32.18 -2.54 17.80
CA GLN A 769 -32.14 -3.90 18.35
C GLN A 769 -31.23 -4.81 17.51
N PHE A 770 -30.49 -5.70 18.16
CA PHE A 770 -29.63 -6.69 17.50
C PHE A 770 -30.17 -8.10 17.70
N TYR A 771 -30.00 -8.92 16.67
CA TYR A 771 -30.41 -10.32 16.61
C TYR A 771 -29.12 -11.14 16.43
N VAL A 772 -28.85 -12.09 17.32
CA VAL A 772 -27.59 -12.86 17.34
C VAL A 772 -27.91 -14.34 17.41
N SER A 773 -27.11 -15.18 16.78
CA SER A 773 -27.21 -16.64 16.87
C SER A 773 -25.93 -17.24 17.48
N LEU A 774 -26.05 -18.36 18.18
CA LEU A 774 -24.89 -19.15 18.64
C LEU A 774 -24.04 -19.69 17.48
N ASP A 775 -24.62 -19.82 16.30
CA ASP A 775 -23.94 -20.23 15.06
C ASP A 775 -23.15 -19.10 14.40
N ASP A 776 -23.30 -17.84 14.82
CA ASP A 776 -22.65 -16.70 14.19
C ASP A 776 -21.12 -16.74 14.38
N ASN A 777 -20.37 -16.19 13.42
CA ASN A 777 -18.89 -16.26 13.40
C ASN A 777 -18.24 -15.76 14.70
N LEU A 778 -18.74 -14.65 15.25
CA LEU A 778 -18.25 -14.10 16.52
C LEU A 778 -18.42 -15.09 17.68
N MET A 779 -19.51 -15.85 17.72
CA MET A 779 -19.81 -16.81 18.78
C MET A 779 -18.99 -18.10 18.66
N ARG A 780 -18.69 -18.54 17.44
CA ARG A 780 -17.83 -19.70 17.18
C ARG A 780 -16.42 -19.52 17.74
N LEU A 781 -15.86 -18.32 17.65
CA LEU A 781 -14.53 -17.99 18.15
C LEU A 781 -14.39 -18.16 19.68
N PHE A 782 -15.49 -18.23 20.44
CA PHE A 782 -15.49 -18.29 21.90
C PHE A 782 -15.97 -19.62 22.49
N GLY A 783 -16.02 -20.68 21.67
CA GLY A 783 -16.38 -22.02 22.15
C GLY A 783 -17.88 -22.13 22.43
N SER A 784 -18.69 -21.83 21.41
CA SER A 784 -20.15 -21.96 21.38
C SER A 784 -20.62 -23.28 21.99
N ASP A 785 -19.87 -24.38 21.82
CA ASP A 785 -20.15 -25.69 22.40
C ASP A 785 -20.31 -25.72 23.93
N ARG A 786 -19.55 -24.91 24.67
CA ARG A 786 -19.68 -24.85 26.13
C ARG A 786 -20.96 -24.12 26.54
N VAL A 787 -21.28 -23.04 25.83
CA VAL A 787 -22.48 -22.24 26.08
C VAL A 787 -23.72 -23.03 25.68
N ALA A 788 -23.70 -23.67 24.50
CA ALA A 788 -24.76 -24.55 24.01
C ALA A 788 -25.01 -25.72 24.97
N LYS A 789 -23.96 -26.41 25.46
CA LYS A 789 -24.11 -27.51 26.44
C LYS A 789 -24.72 -27.06 27.78
N VAL A 790 -24.42 -25.84 28.22
CA VAL A 790 -25.05 -25.27 29.42
C VAL A 790 -26.52 -24.94 29.16
N MET A 791 -26.87 -24.51 27.96
CA MET A 791 -28.24 -24.17 27.57
C MET A 791 -29.11 -25.40 27.31
N ASP A 792 -28.57 -26.45 26.68
CA ASP A 792 -29.24 -27.75 26.56
C ASP A 792 -29.55 -28.34 27.95
N ARG A 793 -28.67 -28.09 28.93
CA ARG A 793 -28.87 -28.50 30.32
C ARG A 793 -29.88 -27.63 31.07
N LEU A 794 -30.13 -26.40 30.61
CA LEU A 794 -31.15 -25.47 31.13
C LEU A 794 -32.54 -25.68 30.50
N GLY A 795 -32.63 -26.50 29.44
CA GLY A 795 -33.91 -26.89 28.84
C GLY A 795 -34.57 -25.83 27.95
N VAL A 796 -33.79 -24.94 27.33
CA VAL A 796 -34.31 -23.93 26.37
C VAL A 796 -34.85 -24.65 25.14
N GLU A 797 -36.13 -24.46 24.82
CA GLU A 797 -36.78 -25.08 23.66
C GLU A 797 -36.39 -24.38 22.35
N ASP A 798 -36.43 -25.12 21.23
CA ASP A 798 -36.13 -24.56 19.91
C ASP A 798 -37.15 -23.46 19.54
N GLY A 799 -36.68 -22.23 19.35
CA GLY A 799 -37.51 -21.04 19.07
C GLY A 799 -37.72 -20.07 20.24
N GLU A 800 -37.29 -20.38 21.46
CA GLU A 800 -37.29 -19.43 22.57
C GLU A 800 -36.15 -18.41 22.47
N VAL A 801 -36.47 -17.13 22.75
CA VAL A 801 -35.45 -16.08 22.79
C VAL A 801 -34.66 -16.17 24.09
N ILE A 802 -33.34 -16.31 23.96
CA ILE A 802 -32.43 -16.32 25.09
C ILE A 802 -32.13 -14.87 25.48
N THR A 803 -32.87 -14.35 26.47
CA THR A 803 -32.60 -13.01 27.05
C THR A 803 -32.06 -13.16 28.46
N HIS A 804 -30.74 -13.07 28.64
CA HIS A 804 -30.14 -13.01 29.97
C HIS A 804 -28.89 -12.11 29.99
N PRO A 805 -28.77 -11.18 30.96
CA PRO A 805 -27.66 -10.22 31.02
C PRO A 805 -26.22 -10.77 30.96
N TRP A 806 -26.00 -12.05 31.35
CA TRP A 806 -24.70 -12.71 31.23
C TRP A 806 -24.30 -13.01 29.78
N VAL A 807 -25.26 -13.24 28.87
CA VAL A 807 -25.01 -13.49 27.45
C VAL A 807 -24.53 -12.20 26.79
N ASN A 808 -25.21 -11.07 27.03
CA ASN A 808 -24.78 -9.76 26.51
C ASN A 808 -23.37 -9.39 26.99
N LYS A 809 -23.05 -9.62 28.27
CA LYS A 809 -21.68 -9.42 28.79
C LYS A 809 -20.65 -10.36 28.16
N SER A 810 -21.05 -11.56 27.75
CA SER A 810 -20.14 -12.52 27.10
C SER A 810 -19.85 -12.11 25.66
N ILE A 811 -20.85 -11.62 24.93
CA ILE A 811 -20.71 -11.03 23.59
C ILE A 811 -19.80 -9.79 23.64
N GLU A 812 -20.02 -8.89 24.60
CA GLU A 812 -19.19 -7.69 24.76
C GLU A 812 -17.72 -8.04 25.04
N ARG A 813 -17.47 -9.06 25.88
CA ARG A 813 -16.11 -9.58 26.12
C ARG A 813 -15.51 -10.22 24.87
N ALA A 814 -16.33 -10.88 24.05
CA ALA A 814 -15.89 -11.47 22.80
C ALA A 814 -15.42 -10.39 21.81
N GLN A 815 -16.24 -9.37 21.58
CA GLN A 815 -15.89 -8.21 20.73
C GLN A 815 -14.60 -7.55 21.22
N LYS A 816 -14.51 -7.22 22.51
CA LYS A 816 -13.31 -6.56 23.08
C LYS A 816 -12.03 -7.36 22.87
N LYS A 817 -12.10 -8.70 22.95
CA LYS A 817 -10.93 -9.56 22.75
C LYS A 817 -10.55 -9.66 21.25
N VAL A 818 -11.52 -9.64 20.34
CA VAL A 818 -11.26 -9.57 18.90
C VAL A 818 -10.62 -8.22 18.54
N GLU A 819 -11.15 -7.11 19.08
CA GLU A 819 -10.58 -5.76 18.92
C GLU A 819 -9.13 -5.69 19.41
N GLN A 820 -8.84 -6.22 20.61
CA GLN A 820 -7.48 -6.29 21.14
C GLN A 820 -6.53 -7.11 20.26
N ASN A 821 -7.00 -8.21 19.66
CA ASN A 821 -6.20 -9.02 18.76
C ASN A 821 -5.91 -8.26 17.45
N ASN A 822 -6.93 -7.62 16.87
CA ASN A 822 -6.78 -6.80 15.67
C ASN A 822 -5.82 -5.62 15.90
N PHE A 823 -5.91 -4.96 17.06
CA PHE A 823 -4.97 -3.92 17.46
C PHE A 823 -3.54 -4.45 17.57
N ALA A 824 -3.33 -5.63 18.17
CA ALA A 824 -2.00 -6.23 18.27
C ALA A 824 -1.37 -6.55 16.90
N ILE A 825 -2.20 -7.02 15.94
CA ILE A 825 -1.76 -7.27 14.56
C ILE A 825 -1.35 -5.96 13.89
N ARG A 826 -2.19 -4.91 13.97
CA ARG A 826 -1.90 -3.58 13.40
C ARG A 826 -0.64 -2.97 14.02
N LYS A 827 -0.49 -3.03 15.35
CA LYS A 827 0.70 -2.53 16.07
C LYS A 827 1.97 -3.19 15.57
N ARG A 828 1.96 -4.52 15.43
CA ARG A 828 3.12 -5.27 14.94
C ARG A 828 3.46 -4.88 13.49
N GLN A 829 2.45 -4.73 12.63
CA GLN A 829 2.65 -4.29 11.25
C GLN A 829 3.26 -2.88 11.17
N LEU A 830 2.80 -1.96 12.02
CA LEU A 830 3.37 -0.62 12.15
C LEU A 830 4.83 -0.69 12.63
N GLU A 831 5.15 -1.53 13.61
CA GLU A 831 6.52 -1.67 14.13
C GLU A 831 7.51 -2.13 13.05
N TYR A 832 7.09 -3.02 12.13
CA TYR A 832 7.89 -3.40 10.97
C TYR A 832 8.03 -2.24 9.97
N ASP A 833 6.95 -1.53 9.67
CA ASP A 833 7.00 -0.38 8.75
C ASP A 833 7.75 0.82 9.34
N ASP A 834 7.81 1.01 10.66
CA ASP A 834 8.60 2.06 11.31
C ASP A 834 10.09 1.93 11.00
N VAL A 835 10.60 0.70 10.92
CA VAL A 835 11.99 0.42 10.49
C VAL A 835 12.17 0.89 9.06
N LEU A 836 11.28 0.46 8.16
CA LEU A 836 11.31 0.86 6.76
C LEU A 836 11.13 2.38 6.59
N ASN A 837 10.30 3.01 7.42
CA ASN A 837 10.01 4.44 7.36
C ASN A 837 11.23 5.27 7.75
N SER A 838 12.01 4.84 8.75
CA SER A 838 13.27 5.50 9.10
C SER A 838 14.27 5.49 7.94
N GLN A 839 14.38 4.36 7.24
CA GLN A 839 15.23 4.20 6.05
C GLN A 839 14.70 5.02 4.88
N ARG A 840 13.38 4.99 4.66
CA ARG A 840 12.67 5.74 3.62
C ARG A 840 12.86 7.24 3.77
N ALA A 841 12.79 7.77 5.00
CA ALA A 841 12.98 9.19 5.26
C ALA A 841 14.36 9.65 4.78
N VAL A 842 15.42 8.91 5.10
CA VAL A 842 16.80 9.21 4.64
C VAL A 842 16.91 9.15 3.11
N ILE A 843 16.36 8.10 2.49
CA ILE A 843 16.43 7.94 1.03
C ILE A 843 15.63 9.01 0.29
N TYR A 844 14.42 9.33 0.76
CA TYR A 844 13.56 10.31 0.11
C TYR A 844 14.08 11.73 0.29
N ASP A 845 14.64 12.05 1.46
CA ASP A 845 15.30 13.33 1.70
C ASP A 845 16.51 13.51 0.76
N ARG A 846 17.40 12.52 0.70
CA ARG A 846 18.55 12.53 -0.22
C ARG A 846 18.13 12.65 -1.68
N ARG A 847 17.07 11.92 -2.06
CA ARG A 847 16.50 11.99 -3.41
C ARG A 847 15.89 13.37 -3.70
N LEU A 848 15.23 13.99 -2.73
CA LEU A 848 14.66 15.34 -2.88
C LEU A 848 15.75 16.40 -3.00
N HIS A 849 16.84 16.30 -2.23
CA HIS A 849 18.02 17.14 -2.38
C HIS A 849 18.63 17.01 -3.78
N ALA A 850 18.82 15.78 -4.25
CA ALA A 850 19.28 15.50 -5.60
C ALA A 850 18.33 16.08 -6.67
N LEU A 851 17.01 15.99 -6.47
CA LEU A 851 16.01 16.52 -7.39
C LEU A 851 16.06 18.06 -7.48
N LYS A 852 16.13 18.74 -6.34
CA LYS A 852 16.20 20.22 -6.26
C LYS A 852 17.55 20.79 -6.65
N GLY A 853 18.59 19.97 -6.68
CA GLY A 853 19.96 20.41 -6.90
C GLY A 853 20.60 21.09 -5.69
N GLU A 854 20.02 20.90 -4.50
CA GLU A 854 20.55 21.43 -3.25
C GLU A 854 21.53 20.39 -2.66
N ARG A 855 22.63 20.82 -2.02
CA ARG A 855 23.63 19.96 -1.33
C ARG A 855 24.45 18.96 -2.15
N LEU A 856 24.22 18.76 -3.45
CA LEU A 856 24.89 17.73 -4.28
C LEU A 856 26.42 17.61 -4.13
N ARG A 857 27.13 18.74 -4.12
CA ARG A 857 28.59 18.73 -3.99
C ARG A 857 29.03 18.25 -2.60
N GLY A 858 28.28 18.61 -1.55
CA GLY A 858 28.52 18.11 -0.19
C GLY A 858 28.32 16.60 -0.13
N ASP A 859 27.18 16.13 -0.65
CA ASP A 859 26.86 14.70 -0.74
C ASP A 859 27.93 13.91 -1.50
N LEU A 860 28.42 14.43 -2.64
CA LEU A 860 29.48 13.77 -3.41
C LEU A 860 30.78 13.68 -2.62
N LEU A 861 31.18 14.75 -1.92
CA LEU A 861 32.42 14.75 -1.14
C LEU A 861 32.34 13.81 0.07
N GLU A 862 31.18 13.76 0.73
CA GLU A 862 30.92 12.82 1.82
C GLU A 862 30.99 11.36 1.32
N MET A 863 30.31 11.06 0.22
CA MET A 863 30.35 9.74 -0.43
C MET A 863 31.77 9.37 -0.90
N LEU A 864 32.51 10.34 -1.45
CA LEU A 864 33.90 10.14 -1.86
C LEU A 864 34.77 9.77 -0.65
N GLY A 865 34.61 10.48 0.47
CA GLY A 865 35.30 10.18 1.71
C GLY A 865 35.05 8.75 2.17
N GLN A 866 33.78 8.32 2.22
CA GLN A 866 33.40 6.95 2.60
C GLN A 866 34.00 5.88 1.67
N VAL A 867 33.97 6.13 0.36
CA VAL A 867 34.55 5.20 -0.64
C VAL A 867 36.07 5.11 -0.50
N VAL A 868 36.76 6.24 -0.32
CA VAL A 868 38.22 6.26 -0.12
C VAL A 868 38.60 5.60 1.20
N GLU A 869 37.90 5.91 2.29
CA GLU A 869 38.13 5.30 3.60
C GLU A 869 38.00 3.77 3.52
N GLY A 870 36.94 3.26 2.88
CA GLY A 870 36.75 1.82 2.68
C GLY A 870 37.87 1.16 1.86
N ILE A 871 38.34 1.81 0.79
CA ILE A 871 39.47 1.30 -0.01
C ILE A 871 40.76 1.29 0.81
N VAL A 872 41.05 2.39 1.52
CA VAL A 872 42.27 2.50 2.32
C VAL A 872 42.25 1.52 3.49
N GLU A 873 41.13 1.35 4.21
CA GLU A 873 41.01 0.42 5.33
C GLU A 873 41.34 -1.03 4.92
N VAL A 874 40.84 -1.47 3.76
CA VAL A 874 41.07 -2.83 3.24
C VAL A 874 42.55 -3.09 2.91
N HIS A 875 43.26 -2.09 2.36
CA HIS A 875 44.61 -2.26 1.83
C HIS A 875 45.73 -1.76 2.75
N TYR A 876 45.42 -0.87 3.71
CA TYR A 876 46.40 -0.28 4.62
C TYR A 876 46.93 -1.31 5.64
N GLY A 877 46.04 -2.10 6.25
CA GLY A 877 46.44 -3.14 7.21
C GLY A 877 47.40 -4.19 6.63
N PRO A 878 47.09 -4.78 5.45
CA PRO A 878 47.99 -5.71 4.75
C PRO A 878 49.24 -5.05 4.13
N GLY A 879 49.26 -3.73 3.96
CA GLY A 879 50.37 -2.99 3.33
C GLY A 879 50.46 -3.14 1.81
N THR A 880 49.34 -3.45 1.13
CA THR A 880 49.30 -3.70 -0.31
C THR A 880 49.05 -2.42 -1.12
N VAL A 881 50.06 -1.54 -1.15
CA VAL A 881 50.00 -0.22 -1.83
C VAL A 881 49.67 -0.34 -3.32
N ASP A 882 50.18 -1.37 -4.00
CA ASP A 882 49.96 -1.55 -5.45
C ASP A 882 48.51 -1.96 -5.76
N GLU A 883 47.89 -2.81 -4.92
CA GLU A 883 46.48 -3.19 -5.05
C GLU A 883 45.56 -1.98 -4.78
N MET A 884 45.89 -1.17 -3.76
CA MET A 884 45.18 0.07 -3.48
C MET A 884 45.20 1.03 -4.68
N ARG A 885 46.36 1.18 -5.34
CA ARG A 885 46.50 2.01 -6.55
C ARG A 885 45.64 1.49 -7.70
N GLU A 886 45.65 0.17 -7.93
CA GLU A 886 44.81 -0.43 -8.96
C GLU A 886 43.32 -0.22 -8.68
N GLU A 887 42.90 -0.32 -7.42
CA GLU A 887 41.51 -0.08 -7.03
C GLU A 887 41.12 1.41 -7.17
N LEU A 888 41.96 2.35 -6.75
CA LEU A 888 41.73 3.79 -6.96
C LEU A 888 41.62 4.14 -8.45
N LEU A 889 42.44 3.51 -9.31
CA LEU A 889 42.34 3.67 -10.76
C LEU A 889 41.06 2.99 -11.31
N ARG A 890 40.66 1.84 -10.76
CA ARG A 890 39.45 1.11 -11.15
C ARG A 890 38.16 1.79 -10.70
N THR A 891 38.20 2.63 -9.67
CA THR A 891 37.00 3.26 -9.12
C THR A 891 36.94 4.73 -9.52
N LEU A 892 38.00 5.50 -9.26
CA LEU A 892 38.03 6.95 -9.47
C LEU A 892 38.70 7.36 -10.79
N ALA A 893 39.30 6.42 -11.53
CA ALA A 893 40.20 6.72 -12.66
C ALA A 893 41.36 7.66 -12.27
N LEU A 894 41.75 7.64 -11.00
CA LEU A 894 42.81 8.46 -10.43
C LEU A 894 44.14 7.69 -10.49
N GLY A 895 45.14 8.28 -11.15
CA GLY A 895 46.52 7.81 -11.06
C GLY A 895 47.17 8.33 -9.79
N PHE A 896 47.00 7.63 -8.67
CA PHE A 896 47.55 8.02 -7.38
C PHE A 896 48.94 7.42 -7.16
N GLU A 897 49.96 8.28 -6.98
CA GLU A 897 51.32 7.86 -6.64
C GLU A 897 51.67 8.30 -5.22
N ILE A 898 52.12 7.33 -4.41
CA ILE A 898 52.59 7.55 -3.03
C ILE A 898 53.78 6.64 -2.74
N ASP A 899 54.84 7.16 -2.12
CA ASP A 899 55.99 6.32 -1.75
C ASP A 899 55.69 5.45 -0.51
N ARG A 900 56.35 4.30 -0.36
CA ARG A 900 56.17 3.40 0.79
C ARG A 900 56.56 4.06 2.12
N GLN A 901 57.58 4.93 2.13
CA GLN A 901 57.95 5.66 3.35
C GLN A 901 56.91 6.72 3.71
N GLU A 902 56.34 7.39 2.71
CA GLU A 902 55.27 8.38 2.90
C GLU A 902 53.98 7.72 3.37
N PHE A 903 53.62 6.57 2.80
CA PHE A 903 52.47 5.75 3.18
C PHE A 903 52.51 5.32 4.67
N ILE A 904 53.69 4.97 5.19
CA ILE A 904 53.87 4.60 6.60
C ILE A 904 53.86 5.83 7.51
N ASN A 905 54.45 6.94 7.06
CA ASN A 905 54.59 8.15 7.87
C ASN A 905 53.27 8.91 8.08
N LEU A 906 52.39 8.89 7.08
CA LEU A 906 51.10 9.59 7.13
C LEU A 906 50.07 8.89 8.04
N GLY A 907 50.25 7.59 8.33
CA GLY A 907 49.23 6.83 9.03
C GLY A 907 48.01 6.55 8.14
N GLN A 908 47.04 5.77 8.64
CA GLN A 908 45.82 5.45 7.89
C GLN A 908 45.01 6.71 7.56
N GLU A 909 44.75 7.55 8.57
CA GLU A 909 44.00 8.80 8.41
C GLU A 909 44.69 9.76 7.44
N GLY A 910 46.01 9.96 7.55
CA GLY A 910 46.74 10.85 6.65
C GLY A 910 46.83 10.35 5.20
N VAL A 911 46.75 9.03 4.96
CA VAL A 911 46.63 8.47 3.61
C VAL A 911 45.23 8.73 3.04
N VAL A 912 44.18 8.60 3.84
CA VAL A 912 42.80 8.92 3.44
C VAL A 912 42.70 10.39 3.00
N ASP A 913 43.16 11.33 3.83
CA ASP A 913 43.12 12.76 3.52
C ASP A 913 43.86 13.09 2.21
N ARG A 914 45.05 12.49 2.02
CA ARG A 914 45.87 12.74 0.84
C ARG A 914 45.20 12.22 -0.45
N VAL A 915 44.53 11.08 -0.38
CA VAL A 915 43.79 10.52 -1.52
C VAL A 915 42.55 11.36 -1.82
N ILE A 916 41.83 11.82 -0.80
CA ILE A 916 40.67 12.70 -0.96
C ILE A 916 41.08 14.00 -1.66
N ASP A 917 42.13 14.67 -1.18
CA ASP A 917 42.64 15.91 -1.80
C ASP A 917 42.97 15.71 -3.29
N ALA A 918 43.69 14.64 -3.62
CA ALA A 918 44.06 14.32 -5.00
C ALA A 918 42.82 14.01 -5.86
N ALA A 919 41.82 13.33 -5.31
CA ALA A 919 40.57 13.02 -6.00
C ALA A 919 39.73 14.28 -6.25
N VAL A 920 39.65 15.20 -5.28
CA VAL A 920 38.93 16.47 -5.42
C VAL A 920 39.57 17.35 -6.49
N GLU A 921 40.90 17.49 -6.48
CA GLU A 921 41.63 18.27 -7.49
C GLU A 921 41.42 17.70 -8.90
N PHE A 922 41.51 16.38 -9.06
CA PHE A 922 41.24 15.71 -10.33
C PHE A 922 39.80 15.94 -10.81
N TYR A 923 38.84 15.86 -9.89
CA TYR A 923 37.43 16.01 -10.21
C TYR A 923 37.06 17.44 -10.62
N ASP A 924 37.56 18.45 -9.90
CA ASP A 924 37.34 19.85 -10.26
C ASP A 924 37.90 20.16 -11.66
N GLY A 925 39.11 19.69 -11.96
CA GLY A 925 39.71 19.84 -13.30
C GLY A 925 38.90 19.14 -14.40
N LYS A 926 38.29 18.00 -14.11
CA LYS A 926 37.40 17.30 -15.04
C LYS A 926 36.12 18.10 -15.31
N ARG A 927 35.50 18.69 -14.28
CA ARG A 927 34.26 19.48 -14.44
C ARG A 927 34.48 20.69 -15.35
N ASP A 928 35.62 21.37 -15.21
CA ASP A 928 36.03 22.48 -16.08
C ASP A 928 36.19 22.02 -17.54
N MET A 929 36.87 20.90 -17.75
CA MET A 929 37.08 20.31 -19.09
C MET A 929 35.76 19.92 -19.76
N LEU A 930 34.79 19.44 -18.97
CA LEU A 930 33.46 19.12 -19.46
C LEU A 930 32.63 20.36 -19.76
N ALA A 931 32.68 21.40 -18.92
CA ALA A 931 31.84 22.60 -19.06
C ALA A 931 32.18 23.44 -20.30
N ALA A 932 33.47 23.66 -20.58
CA ALA A 932 33.92 24.64 -21.58
C ALA A 932 33.39 24.40 -23.01
N PRO A 933 33.45 23.18 -23.58
CA PRO A 933 32.98 22.94 -24.96
C PRO A 933 31.46 23.11 -25.11
N PHE A 934 30.69 22.76 -24.08
CA PHE A 934 29.24 22.92 -24.11
C PHE A 934 28.82 24.38 -23.95
N TYR A 935 29.51 25.15 -23.10
CA TYR A 935 29.25 26.58 -22.94
C TYR A 935 29.44 27.34 -24.26
N GLU A 936 30.55 27.08 -24.97
CA GLU A 936 30.79 27.69 -26.28
C GLU A 936 29.72 27.28 -27.30
N SER A 937 29.33 26.01 -27.33
CA SER A 937 28.32 25.49 -28.25
C SER A 937 26.94 26.11 -28.01
N ILE A 938 26.51 26.18 -26.75
CA ILE A 938 25.20 26.75 -26.37
C ILE A 938 25.16 28.24 -26.64
N ARG A 939 26.25 28.96 -26.34
CA ARG A 939 26.38 30.39 -26.63
C ARG A 939 26.24 30.67 -28.14
N GLN A 940 26.90 29.89 -28.99
CA GLN A 940 26.78 30.02 -30.45
C GLN A 940 25.35 29.75 -30.95
N VAL A 941 24.65 28.76 -30.39
CA VAL A 941 23.24 28.48 -30.73
C VAL A 941 22.32 29.63 -30.32
N MET A 942 22.53 30.21 -29.13
CA MET A 942 21.75 31.35 -28.63
C MET A 942 21.98 32.64 -29.41
N GLU A 943 23.19 32.84 -29.95
CA GLU A 943 23.56 34.00 -30.75
C GLU A 943 23.09 33.87 -32.22
N SER A 944 22.90 32.66 -32.74
CA SER A 944 22.61 32.39 -34.16
C SER A 944 21.13 32.21 -34.51
N ASP A 945 20.27 31.78 -33.58
CA ASP A 945 18.87 31.43 -33.85
C ASP A 945 17.90 32.27 -33.01
N GLN A 946 17.34 33.34 -33.59
CA GLN A 946 16.43 34.28 -32.90
C GLN A 946 14.99 33.80 -32.77
N GLU A 947 14.53 32.89 -33.65
CA GLU A 947 13.13 32.42 -33.68
C GLU A 947 12.90 31.10 -32.92
N ASN A 948 13.94 30.32 -32.59
CA ASN A 948 13.78 28.99 -32.00
C ASN A 948 14.84 28.67 -30.93
N LYS A 949 14.81 29.41 -29.81
CA LYS A 949 15.73 29.19 -28.68
C LYS A 949 15.31 27.95 -27.88
N PRO A 950 16.12 26.87 -27.82
CA PRO A 950 15.82 25.75 -26.95
C PRO A 950 15.84 26.18 -25.48
N GLU A 951 14.82 25.78 -24.71
CA GLU A 951 14.79 26.00 -23.26
C GLU A 951 15.64 24.96 -22.50
N ARG A 952 15.82 23.77 -23.08
CA ARG A 952 16.46 22.61 -22.45
C ARG A 952 17.45 21.93 -23.41
N VAL A 953 18.57 21.47 -22.88
CA VAL A 953 19.60 20.69 -23.60
C VAL A 953 19.68 19.29 -22.99
N TYR A 954 19.77 18.29 -23.86
CA TYR A 954 19.92 16.89 -23.47
C TYR A 954 21.35 16.43 -23.78
N VAL A 955 22.05 15.91 -22.78
CA VAL A 955 23.41 15.37 -22.94
C VAL A 955 23.44 13.93 -22.46
N ASP A 956 23.85 13.02 -23.34
CA ASP A 956 24.03 11.60 -23.04
C ASP A 956 25.49 11.38 -22.60
N PHE A 957 25.67 10.87 -21.38
CA PHE A 957 26.95 10.54 -20.75
C PHE A 957 27.14 9.02 -20.66
N THR A 958 28.38 8.55 -20.73
CA THR A 958 28.72 7.13 -20.56
C THR A 958 30.03 6.94 -19.81
N ASP A 959 30.10 5.89 -19.01
CA ASP A 959 31.32 5.34 -18.39
C ASP A 959 31.89 4.14 -19.18
N GLY A 960 31.29 3.83 -20.34
CA GLY A 960 31.57 2.65 -21.15
C GLY A 960 30.66 1.45 -20.89
N ARG A 961 29.87 1.45 -19.80
CA ARG A 961 28.92 0.38 -19.44
C ARG A 961 27.47 0.88 -19.39
N LYS A 962 27.23 2.01 -18.73
CA LYS A 962 25.92 2.64 -18.53
C LYS A 962 25.86 3.95 -19.29
N ILE A 963 24.71 4.20 -19.93
CA ILE A 963 24.42 5.48 -20.59
C ILE A 963 23.38 6.22 -19.75
N MET A 964 23.71 7.43 -19.30
CA MET A 964 22.84 8.33 -18.56
C MET A 964 22.49 9.54 -19.42
N ARG A 965 21.21 9.89 -19.50
CA ARG A 965 20.76 11.14 -20.11
C ARG A 965 20.55 12.18 -19.02
N SER A 966 21.23 13.31 -19.14
CA SER A 966 21.01 14.48 -18.31
C SER A 966 20.19 15.53 -19.06
N VAL A 967 19.48 16.37 -18.31
CA VAL A 967 18.71 17.50 -18.83
C VAL A 967 19.16 18.76 -18.10
N ALA A 968 19.65 19.75 -18.85
CA ALA A 968 20.07 21.04 -18.32
C ALA A 968 19.23 22.16 -18.94
N ARG A 969 18.89 23.19 -18.16
CA ARG A 969 18.21 24.38 -18.67
C ARG A 969 19.23 25.33 -19.28
N VAL A 970 18.91 25.87 -20.46
CA VAL A 970 19.84 26.72 -21.21
C VAL A 970 20.18 28.00 -20.44
N ALA A 971 19.21 28.59 -19.72
CA ALA A 971 19.44 29.78 -18.90
C ALA A 971 20.50 29.51 -17.80
N ASP A 972 20.29 28.45 -17.03
CA ASP A 972 21.16 28.06 -15.92
C ASP A 972 22.56 27.64 -16.42
N THR A 973 22.65 26.96 -17.57
CA THR A 973 23.94 26.63 -18.20
C THR A 973 24.73 27.87 -18.63
N ILE A 974 24.06 28.94 -19.07
CA ILE A 974 24.73 30.18 -19.45
C ILE A 974 25.20 30.95 -18.21
N GLU A 975 24.34 31.06 -17.20
CA GLU A 975 24.67 31.72 -15.93
C GLU A 975 25.86 31.06 -15.24
N THR A 976 25.92 29.72 -15.25
CA THR A 976 26.96 28.91 -14.64
C THR A 976 28.16 28.62 -15.57
N GLN A 977 28.27 29.26 -16.73
CA GLN A 977 29.38 29.04 -17.68
C GLN A 977 29.60 27.58 -18.11
N GLY A 978 28.52 26.78 -18.21
CA GLY A 978 28.56 25.37 -18.62
C GLY A 978 28.55 24.38 -17.46
N HIS A 979 28.74 24.82 -16.20
CA HIS A 979 28.85 23.91 -15.05
C HIS A 979 27.55 23.18 -14.70
N GLU A 980 26.39 23.77 -15.00
CA GLU A 980 25.07 23.14 -14.82
C GLU A 980 24.95 21.76 -15.52
N ILE A 981 25.74 21.50 -16.56
CA ILE A 981 25.74 20.20 -17.25
C ILE A 981 26.36 19.11 -16.36
N ASN A 982 27.38 19.45 -15.57
CA ASN A 982 27.95 18.53 -14.58
C ASN A 982 26.94 18.28 -13.46
N ASP A 983 26.29 19.33 -12.96
CA ASP A 983 25.27 19.20 -11.92
C ASP A 983 24.08 18.36 -12.41
N ALA A 984 23.65 18.54 -13.67
CA ALA A 984 22.62 17.72 -14.28
C ALA A 984 23.02 16.25 -14.44
N LEU A 985 24.30 15.96 -14.71
CA LEU A 985 24.84 14.60 -14.73
C LEU A 985 24.83 13.98 -13.33
N GLU A 986 25.34 14.71 -12.34
CA GLU A 986 25.38 14.31 -10.94
C GLU A 986 23.96 14.00 -10.43
N ARG A 987 22.99 14.89 -10.65
CA ARG A 987 21.57 14.66 -10.32
C ARG A 987 21.01 13.42 -11.00
N ALA A 988 21.18 13.29 -12.32
CA ALA A 988 20.62 12.17 -13.07
C ALA A 988 21.22 10.82 -12.64
N ALA A 989 22.52 10.81 -12.34
CA ALA A 989 23.21 9.63 -11.86
C ALA A 989 22.72 9.24 -10.46
N LEU A 990 22.74 10.18 -9.50
CA LEU A 990 22.37 9.94 -8.12
C LEU A 990 20.92 9.43 -8.01
N LEU A 991 19.96 10.10 -8.66
CA LEU A 991 18.57 9.65 -8.69
C LEU A 991 18.45 8.22 -9.26
N SER A 992 19.16 7.93 -10.36
CA SER A 992 19.08 6.62 -11.00
C SER A 992 19.69 5.49 -10.17
N PHE A 993 20.75 5.76 -9.39
CA PHE A 993 21.37 4.76 -8.51
C PHE A 993 20.56 4.54 -7.25
N ILE A 994 20.06 5.63 -6.63
CA ILE A 994 19.12 5.55 -5.50
C ILE A 994 17.90 4.71 -5.89
N ASP A 995 17.21 5.06 -6.99
CA ASP A 995 15.97 4.37 -7.39
C ASP A 995 16.21 2.88 -7.67
N ALA A 996 17.34 2.52 -8.28
CA ALA A 996 17.67 1.12 -8.60
C ALA A 996 17.95 0.31 -7.34
N HIS A 997 18.87 0.77 -6.49
CA HIS A 997 19.26 0.01 -5.29
C HIS A 997 18.17 0.03 -4.21
N TRP A 998 17.41 1.13 -4.09
CA TRP A 998 16.25 1.19 -3.19
C TRP A 998 15.17 0.18 -3.56
N THR A 999 14.89 0.02 -4.87
CA THR A 999 13.90 -0.97 -5.34
C THR A 999 14.34 -2.41 -5.00
N GLU A 1000 15.63 -2.71 -5.14
CA GLU A 1000 16.19 -4.01 -4.76
C GLU A 1000 16.14 -4.23 -3.24
N HIS A 1001 16.47 -3.20 -2.46
CA HIS A 1001 16.37 -3.25 -1.01
C HIS A 1001 14.95 -3.50 -0.51
N LEU A 1002 13.93 -2.86 -1.11
CA LEU A 1002 12.53 -3.13 -0.77
C LEU A 1002 12.14 -4.60 -0.99
N ARG A 1003 12.64 -5.22 -2.07
CA ARG A 1003 12.43 -6.64 -2.33
C ARG A 1003 13.11 -7.50 -1.26
N ASN A 1004 14.36 -7.21 -0.93
CA ASN A 1004 15.11 -7.95 0.09
C ASN A 1004 14.43 -7.85 1.48
N LEU A 1005 13.83 -6.69 1.80
CA LEU A 1005 13.09 -6.49 3.03
C LEU A 1005 11.75 -7.23 3.08
N ASP A 1006 11.05 -7.35 1.95
CA ASP A 1006 9.83 -8.15 1.84
C ASP A 1006 10.15 -9.64 2.08
N GLU A 1007 11.20 -10.16 1.44
CA GLU A 1007 11.68 -11.55 1.63
C GLU A 1007 12.14 -11.80 3.09
N LEU A 1008 12.86 -10.84 3.67
CA LEU A 1008 13.32 -10.88 5.07
C LEU A 1008 12.12 -10.96 6.04
N LYS A 1009 11.08 -10.17 5.81
CA LYS A 1009 9.90 -10.12 6.67
C LYS A 1009 9.17 -11.45 6.73
N GLU A 1010 9.10 -12.17 5.61
CA GLU A 1010 8.52 -13.52 5.55
C GLU A 1010 9.42 -14.54 6.26
N ALA A 1011 10.73 -14.51 6.02
CA ALA A 1011 11.69 -15.45 6.61
C ALA A 1011 11.81 -15.34 8.14
N VAL A 1012 11.73 -14.12 8.68
CA VAL A 1012 11.87 -13.85 10.12
C VAL A 1012 10.71 -14.43 10.94
N GLY A 1013 9.53 -14.64 10.33
CA GLY A 1013 8.41 -15.35 10.97
C GLY A 1013 8.78 -16.77 11.42
N LEU A 1014 9.67 -17.44 10.68
CA LEU A 1014 10.16 -18.79 10.99
C LEU A 1014 11.25 -18.78 12.09
N ARG A 1015 11.83 -17.63 12.43
CA ARG A 1015 12.85 -17.54 13.49
C ARG A 1015 12.26 -17.45 14.90
N ALA A 1016 10.95 -17.18 15.01
CA ALA A 1016 10.22 -17.21 16.27
C ALA A 1016 10.33 -18.57 17.01
N TYR A 1017 10.58 -19.66 16.27
CA TYR A 1017 10.82 -20.99 16.84
C TYR A 1017 12.11 -21.07 17.68
N GLY A 1018 13.06 -20.14 17.50
CA GLY A 1018 14.34 -20.08 18.22
C GLY A 1018 14.34 -19.27 19.53
N GLN A 1019 13.18 -18.91 20.09
CA GLN A 1019 13.03 -18.08 21.30
C GLN A 1019 13.66 -16.67 21.22
N ARG A 1020 13.93 -16.15 20.02
CA ARG A 1020 14.34 -14.77 19.80
C ARG A 1020 13.15 -13.93 19.33
N ASP A 1021 13.15 -12.64 19.68
CA ASP A 1021 12.09 -11.72 19.22
C ASP A 1021 12.28 -11.43 17.71
N PRO A 1022 11.32 -11.84 16.85
CA PRO A 1022 11.42 -11.64 15.41
C PRO A 1022 11.62 -10.16 15.02
N LEU A 1023 11.02 -9.22 15.75
CA LEU A 1023 11.12 -7.80 15.42
C LEU A 1023 12.55 -7.25 15.62
N ILE A 1024 13.26 -7.74 16.64
CA ILE A 1024 14.64 -7.31 16.92
C ILE A 1024 15.58 -7.85 15.84
N GLU A 1025 15.44 -9.13 15.49
CA GLU A 1025 16.22 -9.75 14.41
C GLU A 1025 15.96 -9.04 13.07
N TYR A 1026 14.69 -8.76 12.74
CA TYR A 1026 14.34 -7.97 11.56
C TYR A 1026 15.02 -6.59 11.56
N LYS A 1027 15.00 -5.87 12.69
CA LYS A 1027 15.66 -4.56 12.81
C LYS A 1027 17.16 -4.63 12.55
N MET A 1028 17.84 -5.63 13.10
CA MET A 1028 19.29 -5.80 12.93
C MET A 1028 19.65 -6.15 11.48
N GLU A 1029 18.94 -7.11 10.88
CA GLU A 1029 19.19 -7.52 9.49
C GLU A 1029 18.79 -6.43 8.50
N ALA A 1030 17.65 -5.76 8.71
CA ALA A 1030 17.21 -4.64 7.89
C ALA A 1030 18.17 -3.45 7.95
N PHE A 1031 18.77 -3.16 9.12
CA PHE A 1031 19.79 -2.12 9.25
C PHE A 1031 21.06 -2.49 8.50
N LYS A 1032 21.49 -3.76 8.56
CA LYS A 1032 22.66 -4.24 7.83
C LYS A 1032 22.46 -4.11 6.31
N LEU A 1033 21.32 -4.58 5.79
CA LEU A 1033 20.96 -4.44 4.38
C LEU A 1033 20.89 -2.97 3.95
N PHE A 1034 20.40 -2.09 4.83
CA PHE A 1034 20.35 -0.65 4.55
C PHE A 1034 21.74 -0.01 4.49
N LYS A 1035 22.68 -0.43 5.35
CA LYS A 1035 24.07 0.02 5.26
C LYS A 1035 24.71 -0.44 3.94
N GLU A 1036 24.54 -1.71 3.58
CA GLU A 1036 25.02 -2.27 2.31
C GLU A 1036 24.45 -1.51 1.11
N LEU A 1037 23.16 -1.14 1.15
CA LEU A 1037 22.52 -0.26 0.16
C LEU A 1037 23.22 1.10 0.05
N MET A 1038 23.45 1.78 1.17
CA MET A 1038 24.06 3.12 1.18
C MET A 1038 25.50 3.10 0.67
N ASP A 1039 26.28 2.08 1.04
CA ASP A 1039 27.64 1.88 0.57
C ASP A 1039 27.66 1.60 -0.94
N ALA A 1040 26.73 0.77 -1.43
CA ALA A 1040 26.60 0.47 -2.86
C ALA A 1040 26.21 1.70 -3.69
N VAL A 1041 25.24 2.51 -3.21
CA VAL A 1041 24.85 3.77 -3.88
C VAL A 1041 26.03 4.72 -3.97
N SER A 1042 26.75 4.91 -2.87
CA SER A 1042 27.89 5.84 -2.80
C SER A 1042 29.02 5.40 -3.75
N SER A 1043 29.39 4.12 -3.71
CA SER A 1043 30.42 3.54 -4.57
C SER A 1043 30.07 3.63 -6.06
N ASP A 1044 28.86 3.23 -6.45
CA ASP A 1044 28.41 3.27 -7.84
C ASP A 1044 28.30 4.72 -8.37
N PHE A 1045 27.78 5.64 -7.54
CA PHE A 1045 27.63 7.04 -7.91
C PHE A 1045 28.98 7.72 -8.12
N VAL A 1046 29.88 7.63 -7.13
CA VAL A 1046 31.23 8.23 -7.19
C VAL A 1046 32.00 7.66 -8.38
N SER A 1047 32.01 6.33 -8.52
CA SER A 1047 32.68 5.64 -9.64
C SER A 1047 32.16 6.12 -11.00
N PHE A 1048 30.84 6.23 -11.16
CA PHE A 1048 30.24 6.70 -12.40
C PHE A 1048 30.58 8.16 -12.69
N VAL A 1049 30.42 9.07 -11.72
CA VAL A 1049 30.65 10.51 -11.89
C VAL A 1049 32.12 10.81 -12.22
N PHE A 1050 33.07 10.10 -11.60
CA PHE A 1050 34.50 10.25 -11.88
C PHE A 1050 34.89 9.72 -13.27
N ARG A 1051 34.15 8.76 -13.83
CA ARG A 1051 34.49 8.12 -15.12
C ARG A 1051 33.66 8.58 -16.30
N ALA A 1052 32.47 9.10 -16.05
CA ALA A 1052 31.53 9.47 -17.11
C ALA A 1052 32.09 10.58 -18.01
N GLY A 1053 31.93 10.39 -19.32
CA GLY A 1053 32.24 11.39 -20.34
C GLY A 1053 31.09 11.55 -21.34
N PRO A 1054 31.00 12.68 -22.06
CA PRO A 1054 29.94 12.93 -23.02
C PRO A 1054 30.08 12.01 -24.23
N LEU A 1055 28.97 11.48 -24.72
CA LEU A 1055 28.95 10.68 -25.95
C LEU A 1055 29.04 11.64 -27.16
N VAL A 1056 30.23 11.79 -27.74
CA VAL A 1056 30.39 12.60 -28.96
C VAL A 1056 29.97 11.77 -30.18
N ASP A 1057 28.95 12.23 -30.90
CA ASP A 1057 28.44 11.65 -32.17
C ASP A 1057 29.46 11.79 -33.31
N GLY A 1058 30.61 11.13 -33.17
CA GLY A 1058 31.67 11.06 -34.16
C GLY A 1058 31.46 9.95 -35.19
N LYS A 1059 30.27 9.86 -35.81
CA LYS A 1059 29.98 9.20 -37.11
C LYS A 1059 28.47 9.23 -37.37
N LYS A 1060 28.05 9.90 -38.45
CA LYS A 1060 26.74 9.67 -39.09
C LYS A 1060 26.58 8.16 -39.34
N ALA A 1061 25.78 7.47 -38.53
CA ALA A 1061 25.37 6.10 -38.79
C ALA A 1061 24.03 6.11 -39.57
N PRO A 1062 23.85 5.24 -40.56
CA PRO A 1062 22.60 5.13 -41.31
C PRO A 1062 21.50 4.68 -40.35
N SER A 1063 20.29 5.21 -40.57
CA SER A 1063 19.06 4.85 -39.88
C SER A 1063 18.91 3.33 -39.75
N ARG A 1064 19.35 2.78 -38.61
CA ARG A 1064 18.94 1.46 -38.15
C ARG A 1064 17.70 1.65 -37.28
N PRO A 1065 16.63 0.86 -37.46
CA PRO A 1065 15.47 0.94 -36.60
C PRO A 1065 15.94 0.66 -35.18
N ALA A 1066 15.65 1.60 -34.28
CA ALA A 1066 16.00 1.48 -32.87
C ALA A 1066 15.52 0.12 -32.35
N ALA A 1067 16.46 -0.70 -31.86
CA ALA A 1067 16.07 -1.74 -30.90
C ALA A 1067 15.29 -1.05 -29.77
N PRO A 1068 14.19 -1.63 -29.27
CA PRO A 1068 13.38 -0.98 -28.27
C PRO A 1068 14.24 -0.74 -27.02
N ARG A 1069 14.61 0.54 -26.81
CA ARG A 1069 15.28 1.00 -25.59
C ARG A 1069 14.41 0.58 -24.40
N LYS A 1070 15.03 0.20 -23.27
CA LYS A 1070 14.34 0.05 -21.98
C LYS A 1070 13.47 1.29 -21.76
N ARG A 1071 12.15 1.17 -21.93
CA ARG A 1071 11.22 2.25 -21.59
C ARG A 1071 11.29 2.39 -20.08
N ARG A 1072 11.92 3.45 -19.57
CA ARG A 1072 11.64 3.90 -18.20
C ARG A 1072 10.12 4.05 -18.11
N LEU A 1073 9.53 3.45 -17.06
CA LEU A 1073 8.09 3.44 -16.86
C LEU A 1073 7.59 4.89 -16.84
N ASP A 1074 6.61 5.18 -17.68
CA ASP A 1074 5.87 6.42 -17.61
C ASP A 1074 5.21 6.51 -16.22
N PRO A 1075 5.41 7.58 -15.44
CA PRO A 1075 4.82 7.73 -14.11
C PRO A 1075 3.29 7.57 -14.13
N SER A 1076 2.62 7.92 -15.24
CA SER A 1076 1.18 7.72 -15.43
C SER A 1076 0.78 6.25 -15.59
N ARG A 1077 1.74 5.37 -15.92
CA ARG A 1077 1.55 3.91 -16.11
C ARG A 1077 2.00 3.08 -14.91
N ALA A 1078 2.68 3.67 -13.93
CA ALA A 1078 2.98 3.01 -12.65
C ALA A 1078 1.65 2.80 -11.89
N ARG A 1079 1.17 1.56 -11.86
CA ARG A 1079 -0.15 1.24 -11.31
C ARG A 1079 -0.04 1.01 -9.80
N ALA A 1080 -0.75 1.82 -9.04
CA ALA A 1080 -1.03 1.54 -7.63
C ALA A 1080 -1.81 0.22 -7.52
N SER A 1081 -1.45 -0.64 -6.56
CA SER A 1081 -2.07 -1.96 -6.36
C SER A 1081 -3.57 -1.88 -6.00
N HIS A 1082 -4.05 -0.69 -5.65
CA HIS A 1082 -5.47 -0.38 -5.38
C HIS A 1082 -6.16 0.51 -6.44
N ALA A 1083 -5.43 1.10 -7.40
CA ALA A 1083 -5.99 2.11 -8.33
C ALA A 1083 -6.65 1.54 -9.60
N ALA A 1084 -6.90 0.23 -9.70
CA ALA A 1084 -7.63 -0.29 -10.87
C ALA A 1084 -9.15 -0.06 -10.82
N ALA A 1085 -9.63 0.85 -9.96
CA ALA A 1085 -11.02 1.29 -9.92
C ALA A 1085 -11.29 2.61 -10.68
N SER A 1086 -10.29 3.21 -11.35
CA SER A 1086 -10.49 4.38 -12.22
C SER A 1086 -10.01 4.09 -13.64
N ALA A 1087 -10.82 3.38 -14.42
CA ALA A 1087 -10.70 3.40 -15.88
C ALA A 1087 -11.97 4.02 -16.46
N GLY A 1088 -11.99 5.35 -16.53
CA GLY A 1088 -12.87 6.06 -17.43
C GLY A 1088 -12.52 5.67 -18.86
N TYR A 1089 -13.51 5.23 -19.63
CA TYR A 1089 -13.38 4.98 -21.05
C TYR A 1089 -13.16 6.31 -21.80
N GLY A 1090 -11.90 6.73 -21.90
CA GLY A 1090 -11.47 7.73 -22.88
C GLY A 1090 -11.20 7.03 -24.21
N VAL A 1091 -12.17 7.09 -25.13
CA VAL A 1091 -11.96 6.63 -26.51
C VAL A 1091 -11.27 7.76 -27.26
N ASP A 1092 -9.99 7.56 -27.63
CA ASP A 1092 -9.31 8.37 -28.63
C ASP A 1092 -10.07 8.28 -29.95
N ALA A 1093 -10.83 9.33 -30.26
CA ALA A 1093 -11.53 9.51 -31.52
C ALA A 1093 -10.60 10.21 -32.52
N ALA A 1094 -9.94 9.41 -33.37
CA ALA A 1094 -9.39 9.88 -34.63
C ALA A 1094 -9.84 8.92 -35.75
N GLY A 1095 -10.92 9.28 -36.47
CA GLY A 1095 -11.29 8.61 -37.73
C GLY A 1095 -12.79 8.55 -38.06
N ALA A 1096 -13.28 9.60 -38.72
CA ALA A 1096 -14.33 9.62 -39.76
C ALA A 1096 -15.79 9.11 -39.50
N SER A 1097 -16.70 10.07 -39.70
CA SER A 1097 -18.05 9.99 -40.33
C SER A 1097 -19.29 9.58 -39.51
N SER A 1098 -20.08 10.63 -39.22
CA SER A 1098 -21.53 10.82 -39.41
C SER A 1098 -22.57 9.80 -38.91
N ASP A 1099 -23.49 10.38 -38.12
CA ASP A 1099 -24.93 10.09 -38.01
C ASP A 1099 -25.40 8.93 -37.11
N ALA A 1100 -25.63 9.25 -35.82
CA ALA A 1100 -26.64 8.58 -34.99
C ALA A 1100 -26.94 9.40 -33.71
N SER A 1101 -27.56 10.57 -33.86
CA SER A 1101 -28.26 11.23 -32.75
C SER A 1101 -29.75 10.88 -32.80
N LYS A 1102 -30.32 10.62 -31.61
CA LYS A 1102 -31.70 10.20 -31.28
C LYS A 1102 -31.90 8.70 -31.02
N ARG A 1103 -31.80 8.29 -29.75
CA ARG A 1103 -32.68 7.26 -29.16
C ARG A 1103 -32.95 7.57 -27.68
N ASP A 1104 -34.23 7.43 -27.33
CA ASP A 1104 -34.92 7.69 -26.06
C ASP A 1104 -34.52 6.69 -24.94
N PRO A 1105 -34.23 7.15 -23.70
CA PRO A 1105 -33.76 6.30 -22.60
C PRO A 1105 -34.84 5.46 -21.89
N THR A 1106 -36.10 5.45 -22.33
CA THR A 1106 -37.20 4.73 -21.63
C THR A 1106 -37.63 3.37 -22.21
N ALA A 1107 -36.96 2.87 -23.25
CA ALA A 1107 -37.32 1.57 -23.84
C ALA A 1107 -36.76 0.37 -23.02
N LYS A 1108 -37.66 -0.38 -22.35
CA LYS A 1108 -37.35 -1.64 -21.66
C LYS A 1108 -36.67 -2.65 -22.60
N GLN A 1109 -35.45 -3.08 -22.27
CA GLN A 1109 -34.78 -4.21 -22.92
C GLN A 1109 -35.50 -5.52 -22.58
N GLN A 1110 -35.94 -6.24 -23.62
CA GLN A 1110 -36.33 -7.65 -23.52
C GLN A 1110 -35.08 -8.54 -23.58
N PRO A 1111 -35.08 -9.73 -22.95
CA PRO A 1111 -33.92 -10.62 -22.96
C PRO A 1111 -33.57 -11.08 -24.38
N ALA A 1112 -32.26 -11.13 -24.66
CA ALA A 1112 -31.70 -11.50 -25.95
C ALA A 1112 -32.17 -12.90 -26.39
N LYS A 1113 -32.86 -12.97 -27.53
CA LYS A 1113 -33.06 -14.23 -28.25
C LYS A 1113 -31.70 -14.70 -28.77
N ALA A 1114 -31.35 -15.96 -28.49
CA ALA A 1114 -30.23 -16.64 -29.09
C ALA A 1114 -30.29 -16.52 -30.62
N THR A 1115 -29.23 -15.99 -31.23
CA THR A 1115 -29.07 -15.93 -32.68
C THR A 1115 -29.04 -17.34 -33.27
N ASP A 1116 -29.86 -17.57 -34.30
CA ASP A 1116 -29.96 -18.84 -35.02
C ASP A 1116 -28.59 -19.33 -35.51
N ARG A 1117 -28.26 -20.59 -35.17
CA ARG A 1117 -27.08 -21.29 -35.72
C ARG A 1117 -27.32 -21.56 -37.20
N VAL A 1118 -26.36 -21.17 -38.06
CA VAL A 1118 -26.40 -21.41 -39.51
C VAL A 1118 -26.55 -22.90 -39.79
N GLY A 1119 -27.61 -23.28 -40.51
CA GLY A 1119 -27.91 -24.67 -40.81
C GLY A 1119 -26.90 -25.28 -41.79
N ARG A 1120 -26.64 -26.59 -41.67
CA ARG A 1120 -25.66 -27.31 -42.52
C ARG A 1120 -25.84 -27.11 -44.03
N ASN A 1121 -27.07 -26.85 -44.48
CA ASN A 1121 -27.39 -26.66 -45.90
C ASN A 1121 -27.50 -25.18 -46.32
N ASP A 1122 -27.34 -24.25 -45.39
CA ASP A 1122 -27.39 -22.81 -45.67
C ASP A 1122 -26.09 -22.30 -46.31
N PRO A 1123 -26.12 -21.17 -47.03
CA PRO A 1123 -24.91 -20.56 -47.59
C PRO A 1123 -23.91 -20.26 -46.49
N CYS A 1124 -22.63 -20.60 -46.73
CA CYS A 1124 -21.59 -20.39 -45.74
C CYS A 1124 -21.32 -18.88 -45.55
N PRO A 1125 -21.31 -18.37 -44.32
CA PRO A 1125 -21.17 -16.93 -44.06
C PRO A 1125 -19.78 -16.36 -44.41
N CYS A 1126 -18.81 -17.19 -44.79
CA CYS A 1126 -17.52 -16.73 -45.31
C CYS A 1126 -17.58 -16.17 -46.74
N GLY A 1127 -18.75 -16.15 -47.37
CA GLY A 1127 -18.93 -15.60 -48.73
C GLY A 1127 -18.44 -16.51 -49.86
N SER A 1128 -18.09 -17.76 -49.58
CA SER A 1128 -17.54 -18.71 -50.56
C SER A 1128 -18.55 -19.22 -51.61
N GLY A 1129 -19.83 -18.84 -51.50
CA GLY A 1129 -20.92 -19.31 -52.36
C GLY A 1129 -21.31 -20.79 -52.19
N LYS A 1130 -20.61 -21.54 -51.33
CA LYS A 1130 -20.90 -22.96 -51.03
C LYS A 1130 -21.78 -23.10 -49.78
N LYS A 1131 -22.50 -24.22 -49.66
CA LYS A 1131 -23.26 -24.56 -48.44
C LYS A 1131 -22.32 -24.82 -47.27
N TYR A 1132 -22.72 -24.47 -46.04
CA TYR A 1132 -21.88 -24.53 -44.83
C TYR A 1132 -21.19 -25.89 -44.66
N LYS A 1133 -21.91 -27.01 -44.83
CA LYS A 1133 -21.35 -28.38 -44.75
C LYS A 1133 -20.23 -28.70 -45.73
N HIS A 1134 -20.11 -27.95 -46.83
CA HIS A 1134 -19.08 -28.15 -47.87
C HIS A 1134 -17.98 -27.09 -47.80
N CYS A 1135 -17.97 -26.24 -46.77
CA CYS A 1135 -16.96 -25.22 -46.55
C CYS A 1135 -16.39 -25.29 -45.12
N HIS A 1136 -17.19 -24.89 -44.12
CA HIS A 1136 -16.76 -24.80 -42.71
C HIS A 1136 -17.45 -25.81 -41.79
N GLY A 1137 -18.26 -26.72 -42.35
CA GLY A 1137 -19.03 -27.73 -41.62
C GLY A 1137 -18.53 -29.16 -41.77
N ALA A 1138 -17.24 -29.34 -42.07
CA ALA A 1138 -16.55 -30.64 -42.03
C ALA A 1138 -16.10 -30.96 -40.60
#